data_AF-A0A0P1BA53-F1
#
_entry.id   AF-A0A0P1BA53-F1
#
_cell.length_a   1.000
_cell.length_b   1.000
_cell.length_c   1.000
_cell.angle_alpha   90.00
_cell.angle_beta   90.00
_cell.angle_gamma   90.00
#
_symmetry.space_group_name_H-M   'P 1'
#
loop_
_entity.id
_entity.type
_entity.pdbx_description
1 polymer ?
#
loop_
_entity_poly.entity_id
_entity_poly.type
_entity_poly.pdbx_seq_one_letter_code
_entity_poly.pdbx_strand_id
1 'polypeptide(L)'
;MALSRLNLAIDDVDRMIKDEVSMHSTLLLQHSHSILSLSAPLSNAKTTLAALDHLLVALSNRISQPYQSLKRSRKRLEKVRQAQVLVDRAAKFVSIANRLAGLIDDESDSTSDLGSDSDSDASVSSRRSIAIDKSQSSSKLPLTSLHFVASYIPTLDAHKDYITDAMESTVVLGLRDLNPALLSISLTTAFNLGSLRFLVRDLMGDLREVIKSRVKAALDPQALAKETGVREPSTSQYASYKSRHSSRPGASSATMDGALTPQQHAWSTTFWQKLNVLLISEMSAVCCKVYALEGVLRLKRDEDSGRGYLEETLETLGDRPSFMFWTTFAQSFEMQSQEALKASPFLAEQLVASYPRLVRLFQDFFQRVSNVTELNYTDDHQSPETVVVLRSASHLETSYVQRVHARLSDSVAALAAGKSRAAGSSRTANAALADGERLARTISNELDGARFDPLLLRAVAAAVEKCTLDALEKLEKIVAKDASAYTLAAIETTPSQFGNADLANGLTGLARGLHAVNAESPSAVRGLIGRLEQRASRLLQDELLDPLLQSTKKELTVTFARMHNVDFAKGGAASSDGSGAAAGVATGAGSVYMAEVSDRLWYVREMLALKYEDETRSRITLELAIHALDTFVLHASLVRPLGESGALKLSSDTTELEFATSQMLQASPRRVSSARMSAGVSQSAQQQTLTLADCGAPFQALRSFRPLLFKDLDGLADKDLLPSSSGLSPLRGWSKSEYVRWIQTRHDARDALSLLWATLDQHAHIDVGMGSAGKTVQYLQRWKQVVEHSDAIRDA
;
A
#
# COMPACT_ATOMS: atom_id res chain seq x y z
N MET A 1 -53.38 -158.90 -70.11
CA MET A 1 -52.48 -160.08 -70.02
C MET A 1 -51.03 -159.80 -70.39
N ALA A 2 -50.68 -158.87 -71.30
CA ALA A 2 -49.25 -158.60 -71.61
C ALA A 2 -48.58 -157.55 -70.69
N LEU A 3 -49.37 -156.86 -69.84
CA LEU A 3 -48.86 -156.00 -68.76
C LEU A 3 -48.10 -156.77 -67.66
N SER A 4 -48.32 -158.08 -67.48
CA SER A 4 -47.57 -158.85 -66.47
C SER A 4 -46.12 -159.16 -66.88
N ARG A 5 -45.85 -159.24 -68.19
CA ARG A 5 -44.50 -159.48 -68.72
C ARG A 5 -43.63 -158.23 -68.74
N LEU A 6 -44.24 -157.06 -68.86
CA LEU A 6 -43.56 -155.77 -68.72
C LEU A 6 -43.19 -155.52 -67.24
N ASN A 7 -44.00 -156.02 -66.29
CA ASN A 7 -43.62 -156.05 -64.88
C ASN A 7 -42.41 -156.96 -64.60
N LEU A 8 -42.37 -158.18 -65.16
CA LEU A 8 -41.31 -159.15 -64.84
C LEU A 8 -39.92 -158.76 -65.39
N ALA A 9 -39.86 -158.05 -66.52
CA ALA A 9 -38.60 -157.54 -67.07
C ALA A 9 -38.11 -156.26 -66.36
N ILE A 10 -39.03 -155.41 -65.89
CA ILE A 10 -38.68 -154.25 -65.06
C ILE A 10 -38.17 -154.71 -63.68
N ASP A 11 -38.71 -155.82 -63.12
CA ASP A 11 -38.23 -156.38 -61.86
C ASP A 11 -36.77 -156.89 -61.92
N ASP A 12 -36.29 -157.39 -63.06
CA ASP A 12 -34.88 -157.81 -63.24
C ASP A 12 -33.92 -156.60 -63.35
N VAL A 13 -34.34 -155.50 -63.99
CA VAL A 13 -33.61 -154.22 -64.02
C VAL A 13 -33.54 -153.59 -62.62
N ASP A 14 -34.61 -153.72 -61.83
CA ASP A 14 -34.67 -153.23 -60.46
C ASP A 14 -33.72 -154.00 -59.52
N ARG A 15 -33.40 -155.25 -59.85
CA ARG A 15 -32.46 -156.08 -59.10
C ARG A 15 -31.01 -155.66 -59.34
N MET A 16 -30.64 -155.35 -60.59
CA MET A 16 -29.29 -154.89 -60.94
C MET A 16 -28.95 -153.51 -60.35
N ILE A 17 -29.92 -152.59 -60.26
CA ILE A 17 -29.71 -151.28 -59.62
C ILE A 17 -29.58 -151.42 -58.08
N LYS A 18 -30.28 -152.37 -57.47
CA LYS A 18 -30.19 -152.61 -56.01
C LYS A 18 -28.81 -153.08 -55.55
N ASP A 19 -28.10 -153.90 -56.33
CA ASP A 19 -26.76 -154.36 -55.98
C ASP A 19 -25.73 -153.22 -56.02
N GLU A 20 -25.75 -152.39 -57.06
CA GLU A 20 -24.80 -151.28 -57.24
C GLU A 20 -24.96 -150.18 -56.17
N VAL A 21 -26.22 -149.88 -55.78
CA VAL A 21 -26.55 -148.92 -54.71
C VAL A 21 -26.19 -149.48 -53.32
N SER A 22 -26.25 -150.79 -53.11
CA SER A 22 -25.93 -151.39 -51.81
C SER A 22 -24.44 -151.22 -51.45
N MET A 23 -23.54 -151.39 -52.42
CA MET A 23 -22.09 -151.35 -52.24
C MET A 23 -21.55 -149.96 -51.85
N HIS A 24 -22.10 -148.88 -52.42
CA HIS A 24 -21.57 -147.52 -52.23
C HIS A 24 -22.37 -146.66 -51.24
N SER A 25 -23.41 -147.21 -50.61
CA SER A 25 -24.32 -146.49 -49.71
C SER A 25 -23.63 -145.93 -48.44
N THR A 26 -22.67 -146.65 -47.86
CA THR A 26 -22.08 -146.31 -46.56
C THR A 26 -21.10 -145.13 -46.64
N LEU A 27 -20.29 -145.05 -47.68
CA LEU A 27 -19.29 -143.99 -47.88
C LEU A 27 -19.94 -142.64 -48.24
N LEU A 28 -20.98 -142.67 -49.09
CA LEU A 28 -21.73 -141.49 -49.51
C LEU A 28 -22.59 -140.93 -48.37
N LEU A 29 -23.14 -141.81 -47.52
CA LEU A 29 -23.85 -141.40 -46.32
C LEU A 29 -22.93 -140.77 -45.27
N GLN A 30 -21.68 -141.24 -45.11
CA GLN A 30 -20.78 -140.69 -44.08
C GLN A 30 -20.27 -139.28 -44.43
N HIS A 31 -19.89 -139.02 -45.69
CA HIS A 31 -19.49 -137.67 -46.15
C HIS A 31 -20.69 -136.70 -46.21
N SER A 32 -21.85 -137.19 -46.65
CA SER A 32 -23.10 -136.41 -46.60
C SER A 32 -23.44 -136.07 -45.15
N HIS A 33 -23.26 -137.02 -44.21
CA HIS A 33 -23.54 -136.81 -42.80
C HIS A 33 -22.59 -135.79 -42.16
N SER A 34 -21.28 -135.80 -42.46
CA SER A 34 -20.34 -134.80 -41.92
C SER A 34 -20.55 -133.39 -42.49
N ILE A 35 -20.93 -133.28 -43.77
CA ILE A 35 -21.24 -131.98 -44.40
C ILE A 35 -22.60 -131.48 -43.90
N LEU A 36 -23.60 -132.35 -43.72
CA LEU A 36 -24.86 -131.98 -43.06
C LEU A 36 -24.62 -131.59 -41.60
N SER A 37 -23.74 -132.29 -40.88
CA SER A 37 -23.48 -132.02 -39.46
C SER A 37 -22.68 -130.73 -39.24
N LEU A 38 -21.89 -130.27 -40.22
CA LEU A 38 -21.20 -128.97 -40.20
C LEU A 38 -22.04 -127.84 -40.79
N SER A 39 -22.94 -128.13 -41.74
CA SER A 39 -23.88 -127.15 -42.30
C SER A 39 -24.76 -126.54 -41.19
N ALA A 40 -25.26 -127.36 -40.26
CA ALA A 40 -26.08 -126.88 -39.15
C ALA A 40 -25.34 -125.87 -38.24
N PRO A 41 -24.17 -126.14 -37.64
CA PRO A 41 -23.47 -125.18 -36.79
C PRO A 41 -22.92 -123.96 -37.55
N LEU A 42 -22.54 -124.09 -38.83
CA LEU A 42 -22.06 -122.95 -39.64
C LEU A 42 -23.22 -122.05 -40.07
N SER A 43 -24.40 -122.62 -40.36
CA SER A 43 -25.64 -121.87 -40.52
C SER A 43 -26.03 -121.17 -39.22
N ASN A 44 -25.86 -121.82 -38.07
CA ASN A 44 -26.16 -121.26 -36.76
C ASN A 44 -25.16 -120.15 -36.36
N ALA A 45 -23.89 -120.27 -36.73
CA ALA A 45 -22.89 -119.22 -36.56
C ALA A 45 -23.20 -118.03 -37.47
N LYS A 46 -23.64 -118.27 -38.71
CA LYS A 46 -24.05 -117.21 -39.64
C LYS A 46 -25.32 -116.50 -39.16
N THR A 47 -26.30 -117.23 -38.63
CA THR A 47 -27.52 -116.62 -38.06
C THR A 47 -27.23 -115.90 -36.75
N THR A 48 -26.37 -116.42 -35.87
CA THR A 48 -25.98 -115.72 -34.64
C THR A 48 -25.14 -114.49 -34.94
N LEU A 49 -24.24 -114.52 -35.93
CA LEU A 49 -23.47 -113.34 -36.34
C LEU A 49 -24.36 -112.29 -36.99
N ALA A 50 -25.31 -112.70 -37.84
CA ALA A 50 -26.33 -111.80 -38.38
C ALA A 50 -27.24 -111.22 -37.28
N ALA A 51 -27.59 -112.02 -36.26
CA ALA A 51 -28.34 -111.56 -35.10
C ALA A 51 -27.52 -110.59 -34.24
N LEU A 52 -26.21 -110.83 -34.06
CA LEU A 52 -25.32 -109.98 -33.29
C LEU A 52 -25.08 -108.64 -34.00
N ASP A 53 -24.94 -108.65 -35.33
CA ASP A 53 -24.85 -107.43 -36.13
C ASP A 53 -26.17 -106.64 -36.08
N HIS A 54 -27.32 -107.34 -36.14
CA HIS A 54 -28.62 -106.72 -35.88
C HIS A 54 -28.74 -106.14 -34.47
N LEU A 55 -28.22 -106.82 -33.45
CA LEU A 55 -28.21 -106.33 -32.06
C LEU A 55 -27.24 -105.16 -31.88
N LEU A 56 -26.12 -105.13 -32.59
CA LEU A 56 -25.14 -104.03 -32.54
C LEU A 56 -25.70 -102.79 -33.25
N VAL A 57 -26.34 -102.94 -34.40
CA VAL A 57 -27.09 -101.87 -35.07
C VAL A 57 -28.25 -101.41 -34.20
N ALA A 58 -29.00 -102.34 -33.59
CA ALA A 58 -30.09 -102.00 -32.67
C ALA A 58 -29.59 -101.26 -31.43
N LEU A 59 -28.45 -101.66 -30.85
CA LEU A 59 -27.85 -101.04 -29.67
C LEU A 59 -27.21 -99.69 -30.01
N SER A 60 -26.54 -99.56 -31.17
CA SER A 60 -26.06 -98.29 -31.71
C SER A 60 -27.21 -97.33 -31.96
N ASN A 61 -28.33 -97.79 -32.53
CA ASN A 61 -29.54 -96.97 -32.68
C ASN A 61 -30.16 -96.63 -31.32
N ARG A 62 -30.17 -97.57 -30.37
CA ARG A 62 -30.71 -97.39 -29.02
C ARG A 62 -29.85 -96.52 -28.12
N ILE A 63 -28.57 -96.28 -28.45
CA ILE A 63 -27.67 -95.35 -27.72
C ILE A 63 -27.54 -94.01 -28.46
N SER A 64 -27.42 -94.03 -29.79
CA SER A 64 -27.27 -92.81 -30.58
C SER A 64 -28.53 -91.93 -30.54
N GLN A 65 -29.72 -92.53 -30.58
CA GLN A 65 -30.97 -91.77 -30.45
C GLN A 65 -31.12 -91.06 -29.11
N PRO A 66 -30.95 -91.71 -27.93
CA PRO A 66 -31.02 -91.00 -26.66
C PRO A 66 -29.87 -90.02 -26.49
N TYR A 67 -28.67 -90.27 -27.03
CA TYR A 67 -27.59 -89.26 -27.00
C TYR A 67 -27.96 -88.01 -27.82
N GLN A 68 -28.50 -88.18 -29.03
CA GLN A 68 -29.00 -87.06 -29.83
C GLN A 68 -30.17 -86.35 -29.14
N SER A 69 -31.09 -87.10 -28.53
CA SER A 69 -32.19 -86.57 -27.75
C SER A 69 -31.70 -85.77 -26.53
N LEU A 70 -30.70 -86.27 -25.80
CA LEU A 70 -30.10 -85.62 -24.65
C LEU A 70 -29.29 -84.38 -25.04
N LYS A 71 -28.61 -84.41 -26.19
CA LYS A 71 -27.95 -83.23 -26.78
C LYS A 71 -28.97 -82.15 -27.18
N ARG A 72 -30.12 -82.56 -27.74
CA ARG A 72 -31.24 -81.66 -28.06
C ARG A 72 -31.90 -81.10 -26.79
N SER A 73 -32.14 -81.93 -25.77
CA SER A 73 -32.74 -81.51 -24.51
C SER A 73 -31.80 -80.59 -23.73
N ARG A 74 -30.49 -80.84 -23.71
CA ARG A 74 -29.47 -79.94 -23.15
C ARG A 74 -29.48 -78.58 -23.85
N LYS A 75 -29.48 -78.55 -25.19
CA LYS A 75 -29.58 -77.29 -25.94
C LYS A 75 -30.89 -76.56 -25.66
N ARG A 76 -32.01 -77.28 -25.52
CA ARG A 76 -33.30 -76.69 -25.12
C ARG A 76 -33.24 -76.12 -23.71
N LEU A 77 -32.68 -76.86 -22.74
CA LEU A 77 -32.53 -76.42 -21.36
C LEU A 77 -31.64 -75.18 -21.25
N GLU A 78 -30.54 -75.13 -22.02
CA GLU A 78 -29.65 -73.97 -22.08
C GLU A 78 -30.38 -72.73 -22.61
N LYS A 79 -31.15 -72.87 -23.70
CA LYS A 79 -31.99 -71.78 -24.23
C LYS A 79 -33.08 -71.35 -23.23
N VAL A 80 -33.73 -72.29 -22.55
CA VAL A 80 -34.74 -72.01 -21.52
C VAL A 80 -34.11 -71.27 -20.34
N ARG A 81 -32.92 -71.68 -19.88
CA ARG A 81 -32.19 -71.00 -18.80
C ARG A 81 -31.77 -69.58 -19.21
N GLN A 82 -31.31 -69.39 -20.44
CA GLN A 82 -31.01 -68.05 -20.97
C GLN A 82 -32.27 -67.17 -21.04
N ALA A 83 -33.39 -67.73 -21.49
CA ALA A 83 -34.68 -67.03 -21.52
C ALA A 83 -35.16 -66.66 -20.11
N GLN A 84 -35.07 -67.59 -19.15
CA GLN A 84 -35.44 -67.34 -17.75
C GLN A 84 -34.61 -66.19 -17.16
N VAL A 85 -33.29 -66.19 -17.36
CA VAL A 85 -32.41 -65.10 -16.88
C VAL A 85 -32.77 -63.76 -17.53
N LEU A 86 -33.16 -63.75 -18.81
CA LEU A 86 -33.61 -62.52 -19.48
C LEU A 86 -34.93 -62.02 -18.91
N VAL A 87 -35.90 -62.92 -18.68
CA VAL A 87 -37.19 -62.60 -18.06
C VAL A 87 -36.99 -62.07 -16.64
N ASP A 88 -36.18 -62.72 -15.82
CA ASP A 88 -35.90 -62.28 -14.45
C ASP A 88 -35.24 -60.90 -14.41
N ARG A 89 -34.29 -60.63 -15.31
CA ARG A 89 -33.64 -59.31 -15.43
C ARG A 89 -34.63 -58.24 -15.89
N ALA A 90 -35.49 -58.56 -16.84
CA ALA A 90 -36.46 -57.61 -17.34
C ALA A 90 -37.62 -57.37 -16.37
N ALA A 91 -38.05 -58.38 -15.61
CA ALA A 91 -39.01 -58.23 -14.51
C ALA A 91 -38.44 -57.34 -13.39
N LYS A 92 -37.16 -57.53 -13.04
CA LYS A 92 -36.46 -56.63 -12.11
C LYS A 92 -36.41 -55.20 -12.65
N PHE A 93 -36.06 -55.01 -13.93
CA PHE A 93 -36.06 -53.69 -14.56
C PHE A 93 -37.42 -53.01 -14.49
N VAL A 94 -38.51 -53.69 -14.87
CA VAL A 94 -39.87 -53.15 -14.81
C VAL A 94 -40.29 -52.85 -13.36
N SER A 95 -39.93 -53.71 -12.39
CA SER A 95 -40.24 -53.45 -10.98
C SER A 95 -39.56 -52.18 -10.46
N ILE A 96 -38.32 -51.91 -10.91
CA ILE A 96 -37.56 -50.73 -10.53
C ILE A 96 -38.13 -49.50 -11.23
N ALA A 97 -38.48 -49.60 -12.52
CA ALA A 97 -39.09 -48.52 -13.28
C ALA A 97 -40.46 -48.12 -12.70
N ASN A 98 -41.32 -49.09 -12.37
CA ASN A 98 -42.61 -48.82 -11.73
C ASN A 98 -42.45 -48.25 -10.31
N ARG A 99 -41.42 -48.67 -9.58
CA ARG A 99 -41.11 -48.10 -8.27
C ARG A 99 -40.60 -46.66 -8.38
N LEU A 100 -39.82 -46.35 -9.42
CA LEU A 100 -39.40 -44.97 -9.70
C LEU A 100 -40.61 -44.10 -10.06
N ALA A 101 -41.52 -44.61 -10.91
CA ALA A 101 -42.74 -43.90 -11.27
C ALA A 101 -43.62 -43.62 -10.03
N GLY A 102 -43.82 -44.62 -9.16
CA GLY A 102 -44.57 -44.43 -7.92
C GLY A 102 -43.95 -43.41 -6.97
N LEU A 103 -42.62 -43.37 -6.87
CA LEU A 103 -41.92 -42.37 -6.04
C LEU A 103 -42.09 -40.94 -6.58
N ILE A 104 -42.11 -40.77 -7.90
CA ILE A 104 -42.30 -39.46 -8.54
C ILE A 104 -43.76 -39.01 -8.39
N ASP A 105 -44.72 -39.92 -8.53
CA ASP A 105 -46.14 -39.62 -8.31
C ASP A 105 -46.39 -39.20 -6.84
N ASP A 106 -45.82 -39.92 -5.87
CA ASP A 106 -45.92 -39.58 -4.43
C ASP A 106 -45.28 -38.21 -4.10
N GLU A 107 -44.16 -37.86 -4.75
CA GLU A 107 -43.47 -36.58 -4.58
C GLU A 107 -44.25 -35.43 -5.25
N SER A 108 -44.99 -35.69 -6.34
CA SER A 108 -45.83 -34.69 -6.99
C SER A 108 -47.06 -34.30 -6.16
N ASP A 109 -47.69 -35.25 -5.45
CA ASP A 109 -48.88 -34.99 -4.62
C ASP A 109 -48.54 -34.23 -3.32
N SER A 110 -47.33 -34.41 -2.79
CA SER A 110 -46.86 -33.77 -1.56
C SER A 110 -46.38 -32.32 -1.75
N THR A 111 -46.34 -31.81 -2.98
CA THR A 111 -45.99 -30.40 -3.27
C THR A 111 -47.12 -29.40 -3.03
N SER A 112 -48.32 -29.85 -2.63
CA SER A 112 -49.48 -28.98 -2.41
C SER A 112 -49.63 -28.44 -0.98
N ASP A 113 -48.84 -28.92 -0.01
CA ASP A 113 -49.00 -28.52 1.40
C ASP A 113 -47.66 -28.52 2.17
N LEU A 114 -46.83 -27.49 1.93
CA LEU A 114 -45.63 -27.23 2.75
C LEU A 114 -45.64 -25.79 3.24
N GLY A 115 -46.59 -25.55 4.16
CA GLY A 115 -46.73 -24.32 4.92
C GLY A 115 -47.24 -24.58 6.33
N SER A 116 -46.63 -25.49 7.09
CA SER A 116 -46.55 -25.43 8.57
C SER A 116 -45.89 -26.68 9.15
N ASP A 117 -45.02 -26.45 10.13
CA ASP A 117 -44.65 -27.30 11.26
C ASP A 117 -44.52 -28.81 11.06
N SER A 118 -43.29 -29.32 11.22
CA SER A 118 -43.05 -30.44 12.16
C SER A 118 -41.57 -30.75 12.33
N ASP A 119 -41.07 -30.46 13.53
CA ASP A 119 -40.11 -31.32 14.21
C ASP A 119 -40.71 -32.74 14.29
N SER A 120 -40.36 -33.61 13.35
CA SER A 120 -40.47 -35.06 13.55
C SER A 120 -39.48 -35.78 12.64
N ASP A 121 -38.35 -36.12 13.26
CA ASP A 121 -37.63 -37.39 13.10
C ASP A 121 -37.77 -38.04 11.72
N ALA A 122 -37.07 -37.45 10.74
CA ALA A 122 -36.92 -37.97 9.40
C ALA A 122 -36.06 -39.25 9.44
N SER A 123 -36.71 -40.35 9.77
CA SER A 123 -36.26 -41.73 9.63
C SER A 123 -36.15 -42.17 8.16
N VAL A 124 -35.61 -41.30 7.30
CA VAL A 124 -35.25 -41.61 5.89
C VAL A 124 -33.82 -42.18 5.83
N SER A 125 -33.46 -42.98 6.83
CA SER A 125 -32.33 -43.91 6.76
C SER A 125 -32.85 -45.32 6.50
N SER A 126 -33.45 -45.51 5.34
CA SER A 126 -33.52 -46.83 4.70
C SER A 126 -32.76 -46.78 3.38
N ARG A 127 -31.46 -46.46 3.49
CA ARG A 127 -30.46 -46.84 2.51
C ARG A 127 -30.37 -48.36 2.45
N ARG A 128 -31.27 -49.00 1.71
CA ARG A 128 -30.98 -50.30 1.10
C ARG A 128 -30.25 -50.00 -0.19
N SER A 129 -28.92 -50.04 -0.10
CA SER A 129 -28.00 -50.11 -1.23
C SER A 129 -28.64 -50.81 -2.43
N ILE A 130 -28.90 -50.06 -3.50
CA ILE A 130 -29.23 -50.64 -4.80
C ILE A 130 -27.92 -51.20 -5.33
N ALA A 131 -27.53 -52.36 -4.80
CA ALA A 131 -26.46 -53.16 -5.33
C ALA A 131 -26.96 -53.73 -6.66
N ILE A 132 -26.76 -52.96 -7.74
CA ILE A 132 -26.69 -53.52 -9.08
C ILE A 132 -25.47 -54.42 -9.04
N ASP A 133 -25.71 -55.69 -8.78
CA ASP A 133 -24.70 -56.74 -8.74
C ASP A 133 -23.95 -56.76 -10.09
N LYS A 134 -22.84 -56.01 -10.16
CA LYS A 134 -21.96 -55.88 -11.34
C LYS A 134 -21.21 -57.19 -11.65
N SER A 135 -21.48 -58.28 -10.92
CA SER A 135 -20.69 -59.50 -10.92
C SER A 135 -21.15 -60.61 -11.87
N GLN A 136 -21.92 -60.32 -12.94
CA GLN A 136 -22.20 -61.33 -13.98
C GLN A 136 -22.17 -60.78 -15.42
N SER A 137 -21.03 -60.20 -15.80
CA SER A 137 -20.66 -59.98 -17.21
C SER A 137 -20.05 -61.25 -17.82
N SER A 138 -20.88 -62.28 -18.03
CA SER A 138 -20.55 -63.37 -18.95
C SER A 138 -21.67 -63.51 -19.97
N SER A 139 -21.47 -62.84 -21.12
CA SER A 139 -22.21 -62.98 -22.39
C SER A 139 -23.74 -63.07 -22.31
N LYS A 140 -24.45 -61.93 -22.29
CA LYS A 140 -25.92 -61.91 -22.34
C LYS A 140 -26.39 -60.79 -23.29
N LEU A 141 -27.35 -61.10 -24.16
CA LEU A 141 -27.97 -60.14 -25.08
C LEU A 141 -28.36 -58.83 -24.36
N PRO A 142 -28.22 -57.66 -25.03
CA PRO A 142 -28.62 -56.39 -24.43
C PRO A 142 -30.13 -56.39 -24.16
N LEU A 143 -30.53 -56.01 -22.94
CA LEU A 143 -31.95 -55.94 -22.54
C LEU A 143 -32.75 -54.95 -23.42
N THR A 144 -32.06 -54.00 -24.05
CA THR A 144 -32.59 -53.02 -25.01
C THR A 144 -33.15 -53.65 -26.29
N SER A 145 -32.76 -54.89 -26.63
CA SER A 145 -33.30 -55.59 -27.80
C SER A 145 -34.70 -56.17 -27.58
N LEU A 146 -35.22 -56.12 -26.34
CA LEU A 146 -36.59 -56.53 -26.02
C LEU A 146 -37.54 -55.35 -26.24
N HIS A 147 -38.48 -55.49 -27.18
CA HIS A 147 -39.43 -54.43 -27.53
C HIS A 147 -40.21 -53.87 -26.33
N PHE A 148 -40.58 -54.70 -25.37
CA PHE A 148 -41.29 -54.24 -24.18
C PHE A 148 -40.40 -53.46 -23.20
N VAL A 149 -39.09 -53.73 -23.16
CA VAL A 149 -38.16 -52.93 -22.35
C VAL A 149 -37.90 -51.61 -23.06
N ALA A 150 -37.78 -51.65 -24.39
CA ALA A 150 -37.63 -50.47 -25.23
C ALA A 150 -38.81 -49.48 -25.10
N SER A 151 -40.04 -49.96 -24.84
CA SER A 151 -41.17 -49.06 -24.60
C SER A 151 -41.12 -48.31 -23.27
N TYR A 152 -40.36 -48.79 -22.27
CA TYR A 152 -40.15 -48.10 -20.99
C TYR A 152 -38.95 -47.13 -21.01
N ILE A 153 -38.14 -47.14 -22.07
CA ILE A 153 -36.99 -46.21 -22.19
C ILE A 153 -37.47 -44.76 -22.28
N PRO A 154 -38.46 -44.39 -23.12
CA PRO A 154 -38.94 -43.02 -23.19
C PRO A 154 -39.54 -42.50 -21.88
N THR A 155 -40.23 -43.36 -21.12
CA THR A 155 -40.75 -42.99 -19.79
C THR A 155 -39.62 -42.79 -18.79
N LEU A 156 -38.57 -43.61 -18.85
CA LEU A 156 -37.39 -43.46 -17.98
C LEU A 156 -36.61 -42.19 -18.33
N ASP A 157 -36.48 -41.87 -19.62
CA ASP A 157 -35.87 -40.63 -20.08
C ASP A 157 -36.70 -39.42 -19.61
N ALA A 158 -38.03 -39.47 -19.71
CA ALA A 158 -38.91 -38.42 -19.17
C ALA A 158 -38.78 -38.25 -17.64
N HIS A 159 -38.67 -39.35 -16.87
CA HIS A 159 -38.42 -39.28 -15.44
C HIS A 159 -37.03 -38.74 -15.11
N LYS A 160 -36.02 -39.06 -15.92
CA LYS A 160 -34.68 -38.50 -15.80
C LYS A 160 -34.70 -36.98 -16.06
N ASP A 161 -35.40 -36.55 -17.09
CA ASP A 161 -35.57 -35.14 -17.44
C ASP A 161 -36.30 -34.38 -16.31
N TYR A 162 -37.35 -34.96 -15.73
CA TYR A 162 -38.03 -34.40 -14.55
C TYR A 162 -37.10 -34.24 -13.34
N ILE A 163 -36.28 -35.26 -13.06
CA ILE A 163 -35.32 -35.21 -11.94
C ILE A 163 -34.24 -34.17 -12.23
N THR A 164 -33.79 -34.00 -13.48
CA THR A 164 -32.83 -32.95 -13.83
C THR A 164 -33.43 -31.57 -13.64
N ASP A 165 -34.68 -31.34 -14.06
CA ASP A 165 -35.37 -30.06 -13.88
C ASP A 165 -35.59 -29.74 -12.39
N ALA A 166 -36.01 -30.73 -11.60
CA ALA A 166 -36.18 -30.60 -10.16
C ALA A 166 -34.84 -30.32 -9.46
N MET A 167 -33.77 -31.01 -9.86
CA MET A 167 -32.42 -30.76 -9.38
C MET A 167 -31.97 -29.33 -9.68
N GLU A 168 -32.09 -28.86 -10.92
CA GLU A 168 -31.70 -27.50 -11.32
C GLU A 168 -32.49 -26.44 -10.53
N SER A 169 -33.81 -26.62 -10.40
CA SER A 169 -34.66 -25.74 -9.58
C SER A 169 -34.22 -25.72 -8.11
N THR A 170 -33.89 -26.88 -7.55
CA THR A 170 -33.42 -27.01 -6.16
C THR A 170 -32.05 -26.36 -5.95
N VAL A 171 -31.13 -26.44 -6.92
CA VAL A 171 -29.85 -25.72 -6.86
C VAL A 171 -30.09 -24.21 -6.81
N VAL A 172 -30.91 -23.69 -7.72
CA VAL A 172 -31.19 -22.25 -7.80
C VAL A 172 -31.84 -21.74 -6.51
N LEU A 173 -32.78 -22.50 -5.96
CA LEU A 173 -33.45 -22.17 -4.69
C LEU A 173 -32.48 -22.25 -3.51
N GLY A 174 -31.62 -23.28 -3.48
CA GLY A 174 -30.54 -23.43 -2.49
C GLY A 174 -29.54 -22.28 -2.52
N LEU A 175 -29.18 -21.76 -3.69
CA LEU A 175 -28.30 -20.59 -3.82
C LEU A 175 -29.00 -19.28 -3.50
N ARG A 176 -30.29 -19.15 -3.81
CA ARG A 176 -31.07 -17.96 -3.48
C ARG A 176 -31.20 -17.79 -1.97
N ASP A 177 -31.50 -18.89 -1.28
CA ASP A 177 -31.79 -18.89 0.16
C ASP A 177 -30.54 -19.22 1.00
N LEU A 178 -29.39 -19.44 0.35
CA LEU A 178 -28.10 -19.82 0.95
C LEU A 178 -28.21 -21.05 1.87
N ASN A 179 -29.10 -21.99 1.54
CA ASN A 179 -29.37 -23.16 2.36
C ASN A 179 -28.41 -24.32 2.00
N PRO A 180 -27.46 -24.69 2.89
CA PRO A 180 -26.50 -25.75 2.61
C PRO A 180 -27.14 -27.13 2.45
N ALA A 181 -28.33 -27.38 3.03
CA ALA A 181 -29.02 -28.66 2.91
C ALA A 181 -29.58 -28.88 1.50
N LEU A 182 -30.20 -27.85 0.91
CA LEU A 182 -30.75 -27.93 -0.46
C LEU A 182 -29.63 -28.00 -1.51
N LEU A 183 -28.56 -27.23 -1.31
CA LEU A 183 -27.34 -27.33 -2.14
C LEU A 183 -26.71 -28.72 -2.03
N SER A 184 -26.66 -29.26 -0.82
CA SER A 184 -26.21 -30.62 -0.57
C SER A 184 -27.03 -31.63 -1.38
N ILE A 185 -28.36 -31.65 -1.22
CA ILE A 185 -29.22 -32.63 -1.90
C ILE A 185 -29.05 -32.55 -3.42
N SER A 186 -29.14 -31.35 -3.98
CA SER A 186 -29.05 -31.12 -5.42
C SER A 186 -27.66 -31.43 -6.02
N LEU A 187 -26.57 -31.18 -5.31
CA LEU A 187 -25.22 -31.56 -5.78
C LEU A 187 -25.00 -33.07 -5.71
N THR A 188 -25.61 -33.77 -4.75
CA THR A 188 -25.56 -35.24 -4.70
C THR A 188 -26.38 -35.87 -5.81
N THR A 189 -27.58 -35.35 -6.11
CA THR A 189 -28.35 -35.83 -7.28
C THR A 189 -27.61 -35.56 -8.59
N ALA A 190 -26.95 -34.41 -8.73
CA ALA A 190 -26.09 -34.10 -9.89
C ALA A 190 -24.89 -35.06 -10.05
N PHE A 191 -24.26 -35.44 -8.93
CA PHE A 191 -23.17 -36.42 -8.94
C PHE A 191 -23.68 -37.80 -9.37
N ASN A 192 -24.81 -38.24 -8.81
CA ASN A 192 -25.42 -39.54 -9.14
C ASN A 192 -25.85 -39.63 -10.62
N LEU A 193 -26.24 -38.50 -11.22
CA LEU A 193 -26.58 -38.38 -12.64
C LEU A 193 -25.35 -38.20 -13.56
N GLY A 194 -24.16 -38.00 -12.98
CA GLY A 194 -22.92 -37.74 -13.72
C GLY A 194 -22.86 -36.34 -14.37
N SER A 195 -23.71 -35.41 -13.94
CA SER A 195 -23.84 -34.04 -14.50
C SER A 195 -23.18 -32.96 -13.64
N LEU A 196 -22.69 -33.28 -12.43
CA LEU A 196 -22.11 -32.33 -11.46
C LEU A 196 -21.13 -31.32 -12.08
N ARG A 197 -20.13 -31.81 -12.83
CA ARG A 197 -19.10 -30.99 -13.47
C ARG A 197 -19.65 -29.95 -14.45
N PHE A 198 -20.68 -30.31 -15.21
CA PHE A 198 -21.31 -29.42 -16.18
C PHE A 198 -22.18 -28.39 -15.46
N LEU A 199 -22.96 -28.84 -14.47
CA LEU A 199 -23.81 -27.97 -13.67
C LEU A 199 -23.00 -26.89 -12.94
N VAL A 200 -21.91 -27.26 -12.27
CA VAL A 200 -21.05 -26.30 -11.55
C VAL A 200 -20.36 -25.33 -12.53
N ARG A 201 -19.91 -25.81 -13.69
CA ARG A 201 -19.31 -24.96 -14.73
C ARG A 201 -20.32 -23.93 -15.25
N ASP A 202 -21.53 -24.36 -15.56
CA ASP A 202 -22.57 -23.52 -16.14
C ASP A 202 -23.06 -22.50 -15.10
N LEU A 203 -23.30 -22.93 -13.87
CA LEU A 203 -23.63 -22.05 -12.75
C LEU A 203 -22.54 -20.99 -12.49
N MET A 204 -21.27 -21.39 -12.45
CA MET A 204 -20.16 -20.44 -12.32
C MET A 204 -20.05 -19.52 -13.54
N GLY A 205 -20.41 -20.00 -14.73
CA GLY A 205 -20.55 -19.19 -15.94
C GLY A 205 -21.60 -18.08 -15.76
N ASP A 206 -22.79 -18.45 -15.31
CA ASP A 206 -23.89 -17.54 -15.07
C ASP A 206 -23.53 -16.50 -14.00
N LEU A 207 -22.93 -16.92 -12.88
CA LEU A 207 -22.49 -16.00 -11.83
C LEU A 207 -21.43 -15.01 -12.34
N ARG A 208 -20.50 -15.44 -13.21
CA ARG A 208 -19.52 -14.53 -13.83
C ARG A 208 -20.17 -13.52 -14.76
N GLU A 209 -21.15 -13.92 -15.56
CA GLU A 209 -21.88 -12.98 -16.44
C GLU A 209 -22.77 -12.01 -15.64
N VAL A 210 -23.33 -12.45 -14.52
CA VAL A 210 -24.00 -11.56 -13.55
C VAL A 210 -23.03 -10.52 -13.00
N ILE A 211 -21.81 -10.90 -12.60
CA ILE A 211 -20.80 -9.94 -12.12
C ILE A 211 -20.49 -8.90 -13.21
N LYS A 212 -20.15 -9.34 -14.42
CA LYS A 212 -19.80 -8.45 -15.53
C LYS A 212 -20.94 -7.47 -15.87
N SER A 213 -22.17 -7.98 -15.96
CA SER A 213 -23.34 -7.16 -16.32
C SER A 213 -23.68 -6.12 -15.25
N ARG A 214 -23.61 -6.49 -13.96
CA ARG A 214 -23.87 -5.59 -12.83
C ARG A 214 -22.80 -4.50 -12.69
N VAL A 215 -21.52 -4.88 -12.79
CA VAL A 215 -20.40 -3.93 -12.75
C VAL A 215 -20.49 -2.93 -13.91
N LYS A 216 -20.80 -3.41 -15.12
CA LYS A 216 -21.04 -2.54 -16.29
C LYS A 216 -22.20 -1.58 -16.08
N ALA A 217 -23.34 -2.06 -15.57
CA ALA A 217 -24.52 -1.22 -15.34
C ALA A 217 -24.29 -0.13 -14.27
N ALA A 218 -23.46 -0.39 -13.26
CA ALA A 218 -23.16 0.56 -12.21
C ALA A 218 -22.22 1.70 -12.66
N LEU A 219 -21.31 1.41 -13.60
CA LEU A 219 -20.31 2.35 -14.12
C LEU A 219 -20.72 3.00 -15.45
N ASP A 220 -21.87 2.65 -16.03
CA ASP A 220 -22.37 3.20 -17.28
C ASP A 220 -22.96 4.62 -17.10
N PRO A 221 -22.38 5.66 -17.74
CA PRO A 221 -22.89 7.03 -17.68
C PRO A 221 -24.33 7.17 -18.23
N GLN A 222 -24.75 6.32 -19.17
CA GLN A 222 -26.10 6.36 -19.73
C GLN A 222 -27.15 5.82 -18.75
N ALA A 223 -26.80 4.78 -17.98
CA ALA A 223 -27.65 4.27 -16.91
C ALA A 223 -27.82 5.31 -15.77
N LEU A 224 -26.80 6.14 -15.52
CA LEU A 224 -26.86 7.24 -14.57
C LEU A 224 -27.72 8.41 -15.07
N ALA A 225 -27.62 8.76 -16.34
CA ALA A 225 -28.44 9.82 -16.95
C ALA A 225 -29.94 9.49 -16.92
N LYS A 226 -30.31 8.22 -17.16
CA LYS A 226 -31.70 7.77 -17.12
C LYS A 226 -32.31 7.86 -15.72
N GLU A 227 -31.53 7.58 -14.68
CA GLU A 227 -32.01 7.53 -13.29
C GLU A 227 -32.06 8.91 -12.64
N THR A 228 -31.11 9.78 -12.99
CA THR A 228 -31.11 11.18 -12.52
C THR A 228 -32.13 12.03 -13.28
N GLY A 229 -32.57 11.61 -14.46
CA GLY A 229 -33.50 12.37 -15.32
C GLY A 229 -32.90 13.65 -15.89
N VAL A 230 -31.58 13.86 -15.74
CA VAL A 230 -30.87 15.08 -16.12
C VAL A 230 -29.63 14.71 -16.93
N ARG A 231 -29.33 15.48 -18.00
CA ARG A 231 -28.14 15.28 -18.84
C ARG A 231 -26.85 15.45 -18.02
N GLU A 232 -25.79 14.78 -18.43
CA GLU A 232 -24.47 14.87 -17.80
C GLU A 232 -24.01 16.33 -17.63
N PRO A 233 -23.55 16.73 -16.42
CA PRO A 233 -23.04 18.07 -16.18
C PRO A 233 -21.68 18.28 -16.88
N SER A 234 -21.49 19.44 -17.52
CA SER A 234 -20.21 19.79 -18.14
C SER A 234 -19.15 20.18 -17.11
N THR A 235 -17.97 19.55 -17.20
CA THR A 235 -16.81 19.79 -16.32
C THR A 235 -16.14 21.16 -16.53
N SER A 236 -16.52 21.92 -17.56
CA SER A 236 -15.81 23.11 -18.02
C SER A 236 -16.10 24.42 -17.26
N GLN A 237 -16.94 24.42 -16.22
CA GLN A 237 -17.32 25.67 -15.54
C GLN A 237 -16.46 26.07 -14.33
N TYR A 238 -15.42 25.30 -13.97
CA TYR A 238 -14.58 25.61 -12.81
C TYR A 238 -13.64 26.83 -12.98
N ALA A 239 -13.53 27.45 -14.16
CA ALA A 239 -12.47 28.44 -14.43
C ALA A 239 -12.87 29.84 -14.96
N SER A 240 -14.12 30.13 -15.34
CA SER A 240 -14.41 31.35 -16.12
C SER A 240 -15.65 32.15 -15.70
N TYR A 241 -15.78 32.54 -14.44
CA TYR A 241 -16.66 33.67 -14.08
C TYR A 241 -16.06 34.54 -12.96
N LYS A 242 -14.94 35.20 -13.26
CA LYS A 242 -14.59 36.49 -12.65
C LYS A 242 -14.66 37.56 -13.74
N SER A 243 -15.86 38.05 -14.03
CA SER A 243 -16.04 39.31 -14.77
C SER A 243 -17.27 40.06 -14.26
N ARG A 244 -17.13 41.39 -14.24
CA ARG A 244 -17.94 42.40 -13.55
C ARG A 244 -19.32 42.57 -14.18
N HIS A 245 -20.37 42.58 -13.36
CA HIS A 245 -21.42 43.63 -13.27
C HIS A 245 -22.76 43.08 -12.76
N SER A 246 -23.26 43.69 -11.68
CA SER A 246 -24.58 44.36 -11.62
C SER A 246 -25.14 44.29 -10.20
N SER A 247 -25.30 45.48 -9.63
CA SER A 247 -25.84 45.73 -8.30
C SER A 247 -27.30 45.31 -8.20
N ARG A 248 -27.61 44.32 -7.35
CA ARG A 248 -28.95 44.10 -6.80
C ARG A 248 -28.82 43.59 -5.36
N PRO A 249 -29.25 44.37 -4.35
CA PRO A 249 -29.16 43.95 -2.95
C PRO A 249 -30.38 43.10 -2.60
N GLY A 250 -30.14 41.83 -2.26
CA GLY A 250 -31.16 40.92 -1.74
C GLY A 250 -30.92 39.48 -2.20
N ALA A 251 -30.50 38.63 -1.27
CA ALA A 251 -30.14 37.20 -1.42
C ALA A 251 -28.69 36.90 -1.85
N SER A 252 -27.78 36.82 -0.86
CA SER A 252 -26.65 35.87 -0.89
C SER A 252 -25.93 35.86 0.47
N SER A 253 -26.25 34.85 1.28
CA SER A 253 -25.33 34.32 2.29
C SER A 253 -25.17 32.84 2.00
N ALA A 254 -24.33 32.53 1.02
CA ALA A 254 -23.80 31.19 0.73
C ALA A 254 -22.81 31.29 -0.45
N THR A 255 -21.68 31.95 -0.24
CA THR A 255 -20.50 31.78 -1.11
C THR A 255 -19.37 31.30 -0.22
N MET A 256 -19.28 29.98 -0.09
CA MET A 256 -18.12 29.27 0.44
C MET A 256 -17.63 28.32 -0.67
N ASP A 257 -16.31 28.19 -0.76
CA ASP A 257 -15.49 27.42 -1.71
C ASP A 257 -16.14 26.23 -2.44
N GLY A 258 -15.84 26.11 -3.75
CA GLY A 258 -15.79 24.82 -4.48
C GLY A 258 -17.09 24.01 -4.61
N ALA A 259 -18.25 24.56 -4.23
CA ALA A 259 -19.51 23.82 -4.22
C ALA A 259 -19.94 23.36 -5.63
N LEU A 260 -20.18 22.05 -5.76
CA LEU A 260 -20.80 21.43 -6.93
C LEU A 260 -22.16 22.10 -7.21
N THR A 261 -22.51 22.27 -8.49
CA THR A 261 -23.86 22.71 -8.85
C THR A 261 -24.90 21.70 -8.34
N PRO A 262 -26.16 22.09 -8.07
CA PRO A 262 -27.19 21.16 -7.61
C PRO A 262 -27.34 19.91 -8.51
N GLN A 263 -27.17 20.09 -9.82
CA GLN A 263 -27.16 19.02 -10.81
C GLN A 263 -25.95 18.07 -10.65
N GLN A 264 -24.74 18.61 -10.45
CA GLN A 264 -23.54 17.82 -10.19
C GLN A 264 -23.62 17.08 -8.86
N HIS A 265 -24.20 17.69 -7.83
CA HIS A 265 -24.42 17.04 -6.54
C HIS A 265 -25.39 15.86 -6.65
N ALA A 266 -26.50 16.02 -7.39
CA ALA A 266 -27.44 14.94 -7.65
C ALA A 266 -26.76 13.77 -8.39
N TRP A 267 -26.05 14.06 -9.49
CA TRP A 267 -25.29 13.06 -10.25
C TRP A 267 -24.25 12.33 -9.38
N SER A 268 -23.46 13.06 -8.58
CA SER A 268 -22.47 12.46 -7.67
C SER A 268 -23.14 11.57 -6.63
N THR A 269 -24.25 12.03 -6.02
CA THR A 269 -24.97 11.26 -5.00
C THR A 269 -25.51 9.95 -5.57
N THR A 270 -26.20 10.00 -6.70
CA THR A 270 -26.75 8.81 -7.36
C THR A 270 -25.64 7.86 -7.80
N PHE A 271 -24.53 8.38 -8.34
CA PHE A 271 -23.37 7.56 -8.70
C PHE A 271 -22.80 6.78 -7.52
N TRP A 272 -22.52 7.46 -6.41
CA TRP A 272 -21.98 6.81 -5.23
C TRP A 272 -22.98 5.87 -4.55
N GLN A 273 -24.28 6.15 -4.64
CA GLN A 273 -25.33 5.22 -4.19
C GLN A 273 -25.34 3.94 -5.04
N LYS A 274 -25.24 4.05 -6.38
CA LYS A 274 -25.13 2.87 -7.25
C LYS A 274 -23.91 2.03 -6.93
N LEU A 275 -22.75 2.68 -6.75
CA LEU A 275 -21.50 1.98 -6.45
C LEU A 275 -21.57 1.30 -5.08
N ASN A 276 -22.21 1.94 -4.10
CA ASN A 276 -22.50 1.34 -2.80
C ASN A 276 -23.42 0.11 -2.94
N VAL A 277 -24.55 0.22 -3.65
CA VAL A 277 -25.46 -0.91 -3.90
C VAL A 277 -24.75 -2.06 -4.61
N LEU A 278 -23.96 -1.78 -5.64
CA LEU A 278 -23.16 -2.78 -6.35
C LEU A 278 -22.26 -3.55 -5.38
N LEU A 279 -21.40 -2.86 -4.62
CA LEU A 279 -20.43 -3.52 -3.75
C LEU A 279 -21.11 -4.20 -2.55
N ILE A 280 -21.94 -3.45 -1.84
CA ILE A 280 -22.48 -3.84 -0.53
C ILE A 280 -23.63 -4.85 -0.66
N SER A 281 -24.46 -4.77 -1.71
CA SER A 281 -25.62 -5.66 -1.86
C SER A 281 -25.46 -6.70 -2.96
N GLU A 282 -25.01 -6.31 -4.16
CA GLU A 282 -24.99 -7.22 -5.30
C GLU A 282 -23.75 -8.15 -5.26
N MET A 283 -22.54 -7.59 -5.15
CA MET A 283 -21.30 -8.36 -5.13
C MET A 283 -21.15 -9.18 -3.86
N SER A 284 -21.61 -8.67 -2.70
CA SER A 284 -21.62 -9.44 -1.46
C SER A 284 -22.54 -10.66 -1.57
N ALA A 285 -23.74 -10.52 -2.16
CA ALA A 285 -24.66 -11.63 -2.37
C ALA A 285 -24.09 -12.68 -3.34
N VAL A 286 -23.46 -12.26 -4.44
CA VAL A 286 -22.81 -13.19 -5.37
C VAL A 286 -21.63 -13.90 -4.69
N CYS A 287 -20.81 -13.18 -3.92
CA CYS A 287 -19.71 -13.76 -3.16
C CYS A 287 -20.21 -14.83 -2.17
N CYS A 288 -21.24 -14.53 -1.39
CA CYS A 288 -21.84 -15.51 -0.47
C CYS A 288 -22.33 -16.77 -1.18
N LYS A 289 -22.92 -16.64 -2.37
CA LYS A 289 -23.37 -17.78 -3.18
C LYS A 289 -22.21 -18.66 -3.64
N VAL A 290 -21.13 -18.05 -4.12
CA VAL A 290 -19.92 -18.78 -4.57
C VAL A 290 -19.27 -19.53 -3.40
N TYR A 291 -19.16 -18.89 -2.24
CA TYR A 291 -18.57 -19.51 -1.05
C TYR A 291 -19.49 -20.57 -0.42
N ALA A 292 -20.81 -20.39 -0.46
CA ALA A 292 -21.76 -21.43 -0.06
C ALA A 292 -21.63 -22.68 -0.96
N LEU A 293 -21.52 -22.47 -2.28
CA LEU A 293 -21.29 -23.54 -3.24
C LEU A 293 -19.94 -24.25 -2.97
N GLU A 294 -18.85 -23.50 -2.86
CA GLU A 294 -17.51 -24.06 -2.59
C GLU A 294 -17.46 -24.79 -1.24
N GLY A 295 -18.12 -24.26 -0.21
CA GLY A 295 -18.22 -24.87 1.12
C GLY A 295 -18.89 -26.24 1.06
N VAL A 296 -20.02 -26.36 0.37
CA VAL A 296 -20.73 -27.65 0.21
C VAL A 296 -19.90 -28.63 -0.65
N LEU A 297 -19.29 -28.15 -1.73
CA LEU A 297 -18.41 -28.98 -2.58
C LEU A 297 -17.18 -29.50 -1.81
N ARG A 298 -16.64 -28.71 -0.88
CA ARG A 298 -15.51 -29.10 -0.01
C ARG A 298 -15.93 -30.11 1.05
N LEU A 299 -17.13 -29.97 1.61
CA LEU A 299 -17.61 -30.84 2.70
C LEU A 299 -18.08 -32.20 2.18
N LYS A 300 -18.57 -32.26 0.95
CA LYS A 300 -19.10 -33.50 0.36
C LYS A 300 -18.03 -34.40 -0.23
N ARG A 301 -18.09 -35.65 0.21
CA ARG A 301 -17.30 -36.77 -0.31
C ARG A 301 -18.26 -37.90 -0.63
N ASP A 302 -17.96 -38.60 -1.71
CA ASP A 302 -18.70 -39.81 -2.04
C ASP A 302 -18.44 -40.90 -0.98
N GLU A 303 -19.50 -41.49 -0.44
CA GLU A 303 -19.40 -42.58 0.54
C GLU A 303 -18.90 -43.88 -0.10
N ASP A 304 -19.10 -44.07 -1.41
CA ASP A 304 -18.73 -45.31 -2.12
C ASP A 304 -17.36 -45.22 -2.83
N SER A 305 -16.96 -44.06 -3.36
CA SER A 305 -15.65 -43.88 -4.04
C SER A 305 -14.60 -43.09 -3.25
N GLY A 306 -14.99 -42.39 -2.18
CA GLY A 306 -14.10 -41.55 -1.38
C GLY A 306 -13.56 -40.30 -2.08
N ARG A 307 -13.97 -40.03 -3.34
CA ARG A 307 -13.54 -38.83 -4.09
C ARG A 307 -14.30 -37.60 -3.60
N GLY A 308 -13.58 -36.48 -3.44
CA GLY A 308 -14.17 -35.19 -3.08
C GLY A 308 -14.85 -34.54 -4.27
N TYR A 309 -16.06 -34.00 -4.09
CA TYR A 309 -16.80 -33.33 -5.16
C TYR A 309 -16.04 -32.12 -5.72
N LEU A 310 -15.25 -31.46 -4.88
CA LEU A 310 -14.38 -30.36 -5.26
C LEU A 310 -13.23 -30.80 -6.21
N GLU A 311 -12.66 -31.99 -6.04
CA GLU A 311 -11.56 -32.47 -6.89
C GLU A 311 -12.05 -32.76 -8.32
N GLU A 312 -13.21 -33.41 -8.45
CA GLU A 312 -13.82 -33.68 -9.76
C GLU A 312 -14.24 -32.41 -10.49
N THR A 313 -14.75 -31.42 -9.75
CA THR A 313 -15.14 -30.13 -10.35
C THR A 313 -13.93 -29.30 -10.75
N LEU A 314 -12.83 -29.34 -9.99
CA LEU A 314 -11.57 -28.65 -10.33
C LEU A 314 -10.94 -29.18 -11.63
N GLU A 315 -11.04 -30.47 -11.95
CA GLU A 315 -10.57 -31.01 -13.24
C GLU A 315 -11.23 -30.32 -14.44
N THR A 316 -12.48 -29.87 -14.29
CA THR A 316 -13.22 -29.16 -15.34
C THR A 316 -13.18 -27.64 -15.26
N LEU A 317 -13.10 -27.08 -14.05
CA LEU A 317 -13.16 -25.64 -13.83
C LEU A 317 -11.76 -24.99 -13.90
N GLY A 318 -10.70 -25.77 -13.69
CA GLY A 318 -9.29 -25.33 -13.70
C GLY A 318 -8.86 -24.68 -12.38
N ASP A 319 -9.65 -23.74 -11.88
CA ASP A 319 -9.38 -22.98 -10.66
C ASP A 319 -10.53 -23.08 -9.64
N ARG A 320 -10.27 -22.65 -8.39
CA ARG A 320 -11.27 -22.61 -7.32
C ARG A 320 -12.41 -21.62 -7.64
N PRO A 321 -13.66 -21.93 -7.29
CA PRO A 321 -14.79 -21.00 -7.48
C PRO A 321 -14.56 -19.62 -6.87
N SER A 322 -14.04 -19.55 -5.64
CA SER A 322 -13.64 -18.30 -4.97
C SER A 322 -12.63 -17.49 -5.77
N PHE A 323 -11.55 -18.12 -6.25
CA PHE A 323 -10.54 -17.45 -7.08
C PHE A 323 -11.14 -16.89 -8.37
N MET A 324 -12.00 -17.67 -9.03
CA MET A 324 -12.71 -17.24 -10.25
C MET A 324 -13.62 -16.03 -10.00
N PHE A 325 -14.28 -15.96 -8.83
CA PHE A 325 -15.08 -14.80 -8.43
C PHE A 325 -14.21 -13.54 -8.32
N TRP A 326 -13.15 -13.58 -7.49
CA TRP A 326 -12.31 -12.42 -7.22
C TRP A 326 -11.59 -11.90 -8.46
N THR A 327 -11.08 -12.81 -9.29
CA THR A 327 -10.43 -12.44 -10.56
C THR A 327 -11.41 -11.85 -11.57
N THR A 328 -12.59 -12.46 -11.73
CA THR A 328 -13.62 -11.93 -12.65
C THR A 328 -14.11 -10.56 -12.19
N PHE A 329 -14.36 -10.40 -10.89
CA PHE A 329 -14.76 -9.12 -10.32
C PHE A 329 -13.70 -8.04 -10.55
N ALA A 330 -12.45 -8.31 -10.18
CA ALA A 330 -11.34 -7.37 -10.37
C ALA A 330 -11.14 -6.98 -11.84
N GLN A 331 -11.10 -7.94 -12.77
CA GLN A 331 -10.96 -7.66 -14.20
C GLN A 331 -12.13 -6.86 -14.76
N SER A 332 -13.36 -7.20 -14.36
CA SER A 332 -14.55 -6.48 -14.80
C SER A 332 -14.56 -5.04 -14.28
N PHE A 333 -14.16 -4.83 -13.02
CA PHE A 333 -14.09 -3.50 -12.42
C PHE A 333 -13.00 -2.65 -13.07
N GLU A 334 -11.81 -3.20 -13.30
CA GLU A 334 -10.72 -2.50 -14.00
C GLU A 334 -11.15 -2.07 -15.41
N MET A 335 -11.68 -3.00 -16.20
CA MET A 335 -12.11 -2.71 -17.57
C MET A 335 -13.20 -1.65 -17.62
N GLN A 336 -14.24 -1.79 -16.78
CA GLN A 336 -15.38 -0.88 -16.79
C GLN A 336 -15.05 0.49 -16.18
N SER A 337 -14.17 0.55 -15.17
CA SER A 337 -13.73 1.83 -14.64
C SER A 337 -12.86 2.59 -15.65
N GLN A 338 -11.96 1.92 -16.38
CA GLN A 338 -11.20 2.55 -17.46
C GLN A 338 -12.09 3.03 -18.62
N GLU A 339 -13.14 2.28 -18.94
CA GLU A 339 -14.13 2.67 -19.95
C GLU A 339 -14.93 3.91 -19.48
N ALA A 340 -15.37 3.93 -18.21
CA ALA A 340 -16.07 5.06 -17.61
C ALA A 340 -15.23 6.34 -17.59
N LEU A 341 -13.92 6.24 -17.30
CA LEU A 341 -12.98 7.36 -17.35
C LEU A 341 -12.90 8.00 -18.75
N LYS A 342 -13.04 7.19 -19.81
CA LYS A 342 -13.01 7.67 -21.21
C LYS A 342 -14.37 8.18 -21.66
N ALA A 343 -15.44 7.55 -21.20
CA ALA A 343 -16.81 7.86 -21.62
C ALA A 343 -17.35 9.16 -21.00
N SER A 344 -17.00 9.46 -19.76
CA SER A 344 -17.51 10.62 -19.02
C SER A 344 -16.39 11.37 -18.28
N PRO A 345 -16.10 12.63 -18.67
CA PRO A 345 -15.12 13.46 -17.95
C PRO A 345 -15.59 13.79 -16.52
N PHE A 346 -16.90 13.88 -16.29
CA PHE A 346 -17.46 14.09 -14.95
C PHE A 346 -17.18 12.88 -14.05
N LEU A 347 -17.46 11.65 -14.51
CA LEU A 347 -17.15 10.44 -13.73
C LEU A 347 -15.65 10.28 -13.52
N ALA A 348 -14.83 10.65 -14.50
CA ALA A 348 -13.38 10.66 -14.36
C ALA A 348 -12.91 11.60 -13.24
N GLU A 349 -13.47 12.80 -13.17
CA GLU A 349 -13.17 13.73 -12.08
C GLU A 349 -13.62 13.18 -10.73
N GLN A 350 -14.85 12.64 -10.64
CA GLN A 350 -15.42 12.09 -9.40
C GLN A 350 -14.63 10.89 -8.87
N LEU A 351 -14.32 9.90 -9.72
CA LEU A 351 -13.58 8.69 -9.34
C LEU A 351 -12.15 9.00 -8.91
N VAL A 352 -11.47 9.92 -9.59
CA VAL A 352 -10.09 10.30 -9.22
C VAL A 352 -10.08 11.24 -8.02
N ALA A 353 -11.01 12.20 -7.90
CA ALA A 353 -11.00 13.18 -6.80
C ALA A 353 -11.45 12.56 -5.49
N SER A 354 -12.39 11.64 -5.56
CA SER A 354 -12.97 10.95 -4.41
C SER A 354 -12.52 9.49 -4.35
N TYR A 355 -11.33 9.18 -4.86
CA TYR A 355 -10.74 7.84 -4.76
C TYR A 355 -10.72 7.31 -3.30
N PRO A 356 -10.41 8.12 -2.27
CA PRO A 356 -10.51 7.65 -0.88
C PRO A 356 -11.92 7.15 -0.49
N ARG A 357 -12.99 7.72 -1.07
CA ARG A 357 -14.37 7.24 -0.86
C ARG A 357 -14.60 5.86 -1.47
N LEU A 358 -14.01 5.59 -2.64
CA LEU A 358 -14.05 4.28 -3.28
C LEU A 358 -13.32 3.23 -2.42
N VAL A 359 -12.15 3.56 -1.88
CA VAL A 359 -11.40 2.65 -1.00
C VAL A 359 -12.21 2.32 0.26
N ARG A 360 -12.90 3.29 0.86
CA ARG A 360 -13.83 3.02 1.98
C ARG A 360 -14.94 2.04 1.60
N LEU A 361 -15.54 2.19 0.42
CA LEU A 361 -16.57 1.25 -0.03
C LEU A 361 -16.01 -0.16 -0.25
N PHE A 362 -14.77 -0.30 -0.71
CA PHE A 362 -14.10 -1.60 -0.77
C PHE A 362 -13.84 -2.18 0.63
N GLN A 363 -13.41 -1.37 1.59
CA GLN A 363 -13.26 -1.81 2.98
C GLN A 363 -14.60 -2.26 3.59
N ASP A 364 -15.68 -1.49 3.40
CA ASP A 364 -17.03 -1.85 3.85
C ASP A 364 -17.50 -3.18 3.23
N PHE A 365 -17.20 -3.39 1.95
CA PHE A 365 -17.47 -4.63 1.25
C PHE A 365 -16.67 -5.81 1.83
N PHE A 366 -15.36 -5.66 2.05
CA PHE A 366 -14.53 -6.70 2.66
C PHE A 366 -15.00 -7.04 4.08
N GLN A 367 -15.36 -6.04 4.89
CA GLN A 367 -15.90 -6.26 6.23
C GLN A 367 -17.21 -7.07 6.18
N ARG A 368 -18.13 -6.74 5.26
CA ARG A 368 -19.39 -7.47 5.13
C ARG A 368 -19.21 -8.93 4.72
N VAL A 369 -18.21 -9.19 3.88
CA VAL A 369 -17.95 -10.52 3.31
C VAL A 369 -17.01 -11.37 4.21
N SER A 370 -16.23 -10.72 5.09
CA SER A 370 -15.24 -11.36 5.98
C SER A 370 -15.77 -12.57 6.76
N ASN A 371 -17.02 -12.53 7.22
CA ASN A 371 -17.66 -13.63 7.95
C ASN A 371 -17.76 -14.93 7.15
N VAL A 372 -17.81 -14.85 5.81
CA VAL A 372 -17.99 -15.99 4.91
C VAL A 372 -16.67 -16.43 4.27
N THR A 373 -15.72 -15.50 4.13
CA THR A 373 -14.55 -15.66 3.27
C THR A 373 -13.22 -15.68 4.00
N GLU A 374 -13.22 -15.64 5.34
CA GLU A 374 -12.01 -15.58 6.19
C GLU A 374 -11.04 -14.46 5.76
N LEU A 375 -11.56 -13.36 5.20
CA LEU A 375 -10.74 -12.25 4.72
C LEU A 375 -10.20 -11.45 5.91
N ASN A 376 -8.88 -11.32 5.95
CA ASN A 376 -8.19 -10.43 6.86
C ASN A 376 -7.63 -9.25 6.07
N TYR A 377 -8.12 -8.04 6.38
CA TYR A 377 -7.59 -6.78 5.87
C TYR A 377 -7.20 -5.91 7.08
N THR A 378 -5.99 -6.12 7.57
CA THR A 378 -5.38 -5.36 8.66
C THR A 378 -4.06 -4.73 8.20
N ASP A 379 -3.49 -3.84 9.01
CA ASP A 379 -2.20 -3.21 8.73
C ASP A 379 -1.07 -4.26 8.58
N ASP A 380 -1.14 -5.34 9.37
CA ASP A 380 -0.13 -6.40 9.41
C ASP A 380 -0.37 -7.53 8.39
N HIS A 381 -1.62 -7.76 7.97
CA HIS A 381 -1.97 -8.87 7.08
C HIS A 381 -3.06 -8.48 6.09
N GLN A 382 -2.75 -8.66 4.81
CA GLN A 382 -3.65 -8.39 3.69
C GLN A 382 -3.84 -9.67 2.89
N SER A 383 -5.07 -10.16 2.84
CA SER A 383 -5.38 -11.37 2.07
C SER A 383 -5.19 -11.13 0.57
N PRO A 384 -4.75 -12.15 -0.21
CA PRO A 384 -4.48 -11.99 -1.64
C PRO A 384 -5.73 -11.54 -2.44
N GLU A 385 -6.93 -11.91 -2.00
CA GLU A 385 -8.20 -11.53 -2.64
C GLU A 385 -8.44 -10.01 -2.55
N THR A 386 -8.21 -9.43 -1.37
CA THR A 386 -8.37 -7.97 -1.16
C THR A 386 -7.36 -7.19 -1.99
N VAL A 387 -6.12 -7.68 -2.08
CA VAL A 387 -5.05 -7.08 -2.89
C VAL A 387 -5.41 -7.11 -4.38
N VAL A 388 -5.97 -8.21 -4.89
CA VAL A 388 -6.37 -8.31 -6.31
C VAL A 388 -7.45 -7.28 -6.66
N VAL A 389 -8.44 -7.07 -5.78
CA VAL A 389 -9.47 -6.06 -5.98
C VAL A 389 -8.90 -4.65 -5.88
N LEU A 390 -8.10 -4.33 -4.87
CA LEU A 390 -7.50 -2.99 -4.76
C LEU A 390 -6.57 -2.68 -5.95
N ARG A 391 -5.84 -3.69 -6.44
CA ARG A 391 -4.98 -3.57 -7.62
C ARG A 391 -5.77 -3.26 -8.90
N SER A 392 -7.00 -3.77 -9.02
CA SER A 392 -7.88 -3.42 -10.15
C SER A 392 -8.19 -1.92 -10.22
N ALA A 393 -8.11 -1.21 -9.09
CA ALA A 393 -8.30 0.24 -8.99
C ALA A 393 -6.99 1.05 -8.96
N SER A 394 -5.83 0.42 -9.16
CA SER A 394 -4.50 1.06 -9.04
C SER A 394 -4.27 2.21 -10.04
N HIS A 395 -4.92 2.18 -11.21
CA HIS A 395 -4.86 3.27 -12.17
C HIS A 395 -5.56 4.55 -11.63
N LEU A 396 -6.62 4.40 -10.83
CA LEU A 396 -7.28 5.50 -10.14
C LEU A 396 -6.41 6.04 -9.01
N GLU A 397 -5.79 5.15 -8.23
CA GLU A 397 -4.84 5.51 -7.18
C GLU A 397 -3.68 6.34 -7.75
N THR A 398 -3.08 5.88 -8.85
CA THR A 398 -1.98 6.58 -9.53
C THR A 398 -2.40 7.98 -9.97
N SER A 399 -3.59 8.12 -10.55
CA SER A 399 -4.14 9.41 -10.97
C SER A 399 -4.47 10.32 -9.78
N TYR A 400 -4.96 9.76 -8.67
CA TYR A 400 -5.21 10.50 -7.43
C TYR A 400 -3.91 11.01 -6.82
N VAL A 401 -2.89 10.16 -6.70
CA VAL A 401 -1.56 10.53 -6.19
C VAL A 401 -0.90 11.60 -7.07
N GLN A 402 -1.03 11.52 -8.40
CA GLN A 402 -0.56 12.57 -9.31
C GLN A 402 -1.26 13.91 -9.07
N ARG A 403 -2.56 13.89 -8.75
CA ARG A 403 -3.32 15.10 -8.41
C ARG A 403 -2.89 15.69 -7.06
N VAL A 404 -2.63 14.85 -6.06
CA VAL A 404 -2.05 15.29 -4.78
C VAL A 404 -0.70 15.95 -5.01
N HIS A 405 0.17 15.32 -5.81
CA HIS A 405 1.44 15.90 -6.21
C HIS A 405 1.29 17.25 -6.94
N ALA A 406 0.30 17.39 -7.84
CA ALA A 406 0.02 18.66 -8.52
C ALA A 406 -0.40 19.77 -7.54
N ARG A 407 -1.31 19.48 -6.60
CA ARG A 407 -1.75 20.44 -5.56
C ARG A 407 -0.60 20.89 -4.65
N LEU A 408 0.26 19.96 -4.25
CA LEU A 408 1.46 20.27 -3.46
C LEU A 408 2.46 21.08 -4.29
N SER A 409 2.64 20.76 -5.56
CA SER A 409 3.51 21.52 -6.46
C SER A 409 3.01 22.96 -6.67
N ASP A 410 1.70 23.19 -6.74
CA ASP A 410 1.12 24.53 -6.87
C ASP A 410 1.32 25.38 -5.62
N SER A 411 1.18 24.79 -4.42
CA SER A 411 1.44 25.50 -3.16
C SER A 411 2.94 25.78 -2.96
N VAL A 412 3.81 24.87 -3.39
CA VAL A 412 5.26 25.10 -3.46
C VAL A 412 5.61 26.20 -4.46
N ALA A 413 4.98 26.23 -5.63
CA ALA A 413 5.20 27.28 -6.61
C ALA A 413 4.80 28.66 -6.07
N ALA A 414 3.74 28.73 -5.26
CA ALA A 414 3.36 29.97 -4.57
C ALA A 414 4.43 30.45 -3.58
N LEU A 415 5.09 29.53 -2.87
CA LEU A 415 6.21 29.79 -1.97
C LEU A 415 7.45 30.28 -2.73
N ALA A 416 7.78 29.65 -3.86
CA ALA A 416 8.92 30.00 -4.71
C ALA A 416 8.73 31.31 -5.50
N ALA A 417 7.49 31.69 -5.81
CA ALA A 417 7.15 32.88 -6.59
C ALA A 417 7.42 34.22 -5.87
N GLY A 418 7.82 34.19 -4.59
CA GLY A 418 8.18 35.39 -3.81
C GLY A 418 9.21 36.28 -4.51
N LYS A 419 10.18 35.68 -5.24
CA LYS A 419 11.21 36.41 -5.99
C LYS A 419 10.68 37.34 -7.09
N SER A 420 9.62 36.96 -7.80
CA SER A 420 9.17 37.69 -9.00
C SER A 420 8.29 38.90 -8.68
N ARG A 421 7.85 39.07 -7.43
CA ARG A 421 6.91 40.11 -7.01
C ARG A 421 7.56 41.26 -6.22
N ALA A 422 8.88 41.19 -6.02
CA ALA A 422 9.68 42.19 -5.32
C ALA A 422 9.74 43.56 -6.03
N ALA A 423 9.25 43.67 -7.27
CA ALA A 423 9.35 44.89 -8.07
C ALA A 423 8.24 45.95 -7.84
N GLY A 424 7.36 45.81 -6.84
CA GLY A 424 6.35 46.88 -6.61
C GLY A 424 5.29 46.69 -5.54
N SER A 425 5.32 45.64 -4.71
CA SER A 425 4.33 45.47 -3.63
C SER A 425 5.00 45.02 -2.34
N SER A 426 4.75 45.78 -1.27
CA SER A 426 5.14 45.44 0.10
C SER A 426 4.38 44.18 0.55
N ARG A 427 4.91 42.99 0.24
CA ARG A 427 4.54 41.79 0.98
C ARG A 427 5.09 41.98 2.41
N THR A 428 4.18 41.91 3.39
CA THR A 428 4.57 41.83 4.79
C THR A 428 5.12 40.43 5.07
N ALA A 429 6.08 40.28 5.99
CA ALA A 429 6.64 38.99 6.42
C ALA A 429 5.56 37.92 6.71
N ASN A 430 4.39 38.37 7.17
CA ASN A 430 3.22 37.55 7.45
C ASN A 430 2.65 36.80 6.22
N ALA A 431 2.83 37.33 5.00
CA ALA A 431 2.28 36.72 3.79
C ALA A 431 3.04 35.46 3.35
N ALA A 432 4.38 35.50 3.35
CA ALA A 432 5.18 34.32 3.02
C ALA A 432 5.11 33.25 4.12
N LEU A 433 5.07 33.65 5.39
CA LEU A 433 4.80 32.74 6.49
C LEU A 433 3.48 31.99 6.31
N ALA A 434 2.41 32.72 5.93
CA ALA A 434 1.12 32.10 5.64
C ALA A 434 1.17 31.15 4.43
N ASP A 435 1.99 31.43 3.42
CA ASP A 435 2.18 30.53 2.27
C ASP A 435 2.87 29.20 2.71
N GLY A 436 3.86 29.26 3.61
CA GLY A 436 4.48 28.07 4.22
C GLY A 436 3.52 27.25 5.11
N GLU A 437 2.73 27.93 5.94
CA GLU A 437 1.69 27.27 6.75
C GLU A 437 0.60 26.63 5.88
N ARG A 438 0.22 27.27 4.76
CA ARG A 438 -0.75 26.70 3.81
C ARG A 438 -0.24 25.40 3.20
N LEU A 439 1.04 25.32 2.85
CA LEU A 439 1.66 24.08 2.37
C LEU A 439 1.57 22.99 3.46
N ALA A 440 1.93 23.30 4.71
CA ALA A 440 1.81 22.35 5.82
C ALA A 440 0.36 21.90 6.07
N ARG A 441 -0.62 22.81 6.02
CA ARG A 441 -2.05 22.45 6.13
C ARG A 441 -2.53 21.58 4.97
N THR A 442 -2.04 21.84 3.75
CA THR A 442 -2.36 21.00 2.58
C THR A 442 -1.81 19.59 2.75
N ILE A 443 -0.58 19.47 3.27
CA ILE A 443 0.02 18.17 3.62
C ILE A 443 -0.84 17.45 4.67
N SER A 444 -1.25 18.15 5.74
CA SER A 444 -2.13 17.58 6.77
C SER A 444 -3.43 17.05 6.18
N ASN A 445 -4.12 17.86 5.37
CA ASN A 445 -5.42 17.49 4.80
C ASN A 445 -5.34 16.25 3.89
N GLU A 446 -4.28 16.11 3.09
CA GLU A 446 -4.10 14.96 2.21
C GLU A 446 -3.72 13.69 3.00
N LEU A 447 -2.91 13.82 4.06
CA LEU A 447 -2.58 12.70 4.96
C LEU A 447 -3.80 12.25 5.79
N ASP A 448 -4.58 13.18 6.33
CA ASP A 448 -5.82 12.88 7.05
C ASP A 448 -6.87 12.25 6.14
N GLY A 449 -6.92 12.69 4.88
CA GLY A 449 -7.77 12.11 3.84
C GLY A 449 -7.49 10.63 3.60
N ALA A 450 -6.25 10.18 3.77
CA ALA A 450 -5.79 8.81 3.55
C ALA A 450 -5.66 7.96 4.83
N ARG A 451 -5.80 8.56 6.01
CA ARG A 451 -5.48 7.93 7.32
C ARG A 451 -6.25 6.64 7.63
N PHE A 452 -7.41 6.45 7.03
CA PHE A 452 -8.27 5.28 7.28
C PHE A 452 -7.79 4.00 6.58
N ASP A 453 -6.85 4.10 5.62
CA ASP A 453 -6.34 2.96 4.87
C ASP A 453 -4.80 2.96 4.86
N PRO A 454 -4.13 1.90 5.33
CA PRO A 454 -2.69 1.89 5.49
C PRO A 454 -1.92 1.90 4.15
N LEU A 455 -2.46 1.24 3.12
CA LEU A 455 -1.84 1.21 1.79
C LEU A 455 -1.91 2.58 1.12
N LEU A 456 -3.10 3.20 1.14
CA LEU A 456 -3.31 4.55 0.61
C LEU A 456 -2.50 5.58 1.39
N LEU A 457 -2.46 5.49 2.72
CA LEU A 457 -1.65 6.39 3.55
C LEU A 457 -0.18 6.31 3.17
N ARG A 458 0.36 5.10 2.94
CA ARG A 458 1.75 4.92 2.50
C ARG A 458 2.00 5.52 1.11
N ALA A 459 1.08 5.33 0.16
CA ALA A 459 1.21 5.89 -1.18
C ALA A 459 1.16 7.43 -1.18
N VAL A 460 0.22 8.02 -0.44
CA VAL A 460 0.11 9.48 -0.28
C VAL A 460 1.32 10.04 0.47
N ALA A 461 1.76 9.39 1.55
CA ALA A 461 2.93 9.82 2.32
C ALA A 461 4.23 9.82 1.48
N ALA A 462 4.43 8.80 0.65
CA ALA A 462 5.56 8.76 -0.28
C ALA A 462 5.51 9.89 -1.33
N ALA A 463 4.31 10.21 -1.82
CA ALA A 463 4.12 11.32 -2.75
C ALA A 463 4.36 12.69 -2.10
N VAL A 464 3.90 12.87 -0.86
CA VAL A 464 4.18 14.05 -0.04
C VAL A 464 5.67 14.21 0.18
N GLU A 465 6.37 13.15 0.62
CA GLU A 465 7.82 13.17 0.85
C GLU A 465 8.57 13.57 -0.41
N LYS A 466 8.28 12.92 -1.54
CA LYS A 466 8.92 13.25 -2.81
C LYS A 466 8.67 14.70 -3.22
N CYS A 467 7.41 15.15 -3.20
CA CYS A 467 7.05 16.50 -3.64
C CYS A 467 7.70 17.59 -2.77
N THR A 468 7.71 17.38 -1.45
CA THR A 468 8.28 18.33 -0.49
C THR A 468 9.81 18.35 -0.54
N LEU A 469 10.48 17.21 -0.73
CA LEU A 469 11.93 17.18 -0.94
C LEU A 469 12.32 17.86 -2.25
N ASP A 470 11.64 17.53 -3.37
CA ASP A 470 11.85 18.19 -4.66
C ASP A 470 11.61 19.70 -4.58
N ALA A 471 10.65 20.13 -3.76
CA ALA A 471 10.37 21.53 -3.46
C ALA A 471 11.51 22.19 -2.70
N LEU A 472 11.99 21.59 -1.62
CA LEU A 472 13.08 22.11 -0.81
C LEU A 472 14.38 22.23 -1.64
N GLU A 473 14.67 21.25 -2.51
CA GLU A 473 15.80 21.34 -3.45
C GLU A 473 15.66 22.48 -4.47
N LYS A 474 14.44 22.74 -4.96
CA LYS A 474 14.18 23.89 -5.84
C LYS A 474 14.36 25.21 -5.09
N LEU A 475 13.87 25.31 -3.85
CA LEU A 475 14.03 26.50 -3.01
C LEU A 475 15.51 26.76 -2.70
N GLU A 476 16.31 25.72 -2.46
CA GLU A 476 17.75 25.83 -2.26
C GLU A 476 18.46 26.47 -3.46
N LYS A 477 18.12 26.03 -4.68
CA LYS A 477 18.66 26.60 -5.93
C LYS A 477 18.21 28.04 -6.17
N ILE A 478 17.12 28.44 -5.54
CA ILE A 478 16.58 29.79 -5.60
C ILE A 478 17.26 30.69 -4.55
N VAL A 479 18.05 30.21 -3.59
CA VAL A 479 18.71 31.11 -2.63
C VAL A 479 19.70 32.05 -3.36
N ALA A 480 19.63 33.35 -3.09
CA ALA A 480 20.58 34.33 -3.62
C ALA A 480 21.88 34.29 -2.79
N LYS A 481 23.00 33.99 -3.45
CA LYS A 481 24.35 33.87 -2.83
C LYS A 481 25.35 34.91 -3.33
N ASP A 482 24.90 35.84 -4.15
CA ASP A 482 25.73 36.90 -4.72
C ASP A 482 26.01 38.02 -3.71
N ALA A 483 26.99 38.87 -4.01
CA ALA A 483 27.41 39.94 -3.09
C ALA A 483 26.26 40.86 -2.66
N SER A 484 25.26 41.07 -3.52
CA SER A 484 24.10 41.92 -3.20
C SER A 484 23.23 41.36 -2.07
N ALA A 485 23.30 40.06 -1.78
CA ALA A 485 22.56 39.42 -0.70
C ALA A 485 23.13 39.75 0.69
N TYR A 486 24.37 40.24 0.77
CA TYR A 486 25.09 40.40 2.04
C TYR A 486 25.59 41.82 2.32
N THR A 487 25.42 42.77 1.40
CA THR A 487 25.88 44.17 1.56
C THR A 487 25.09 44.92 2.64
N LEU A 488 25.77 45.51 3.63
CA LEU A 488 25.17 46.32 4.71
C LEU A 488 25.22 47.84 4.48
N ALA A 489 25.77 48.29 3.35
CA ALA A 489 25.96 49.72 3.05
C ALA A 489 24.86 50.34 2.16
N ALA A 490 23.78 49.60 1.89
CA ALA A 490 22.69 50.09 1.05
C ALA A 490 21.71 50.96 1.86
N ILE A 491 21.10 51.97 1.23
CA ILE A 491 20.06 52.80 1.88
C ILE A 491 18.76 52.00 2.07
N GLU A 492 18.53 50.99 1.22
CA GLU A 492 17.36 50.11 1.27
C GLU A 492 17.78 48.64 1.23
N THR A 493 16.89 47.73 1.64
CA THR A 493 17.11 46.29 1.49
C THR A 493 17.18 45.92 0.01
N THR A 494 18.23 45.23 -0.40
CA THR A 494 18.38 44.78 -1.78
C THR A 494 17.29 43.77 -2.16
N PRO A 495 16.92 43.64 -3.44
CA PRO A 495 15.96 42.63 -3.88
C PRO A 495 16.36 41.18 -3.53
N SER A 496 17.66 40.88 -3.49
CA SER A 496 18.21 39.59 -3.08
C SER A 496 18.06 39.35 -1.58
N GLN A 497 18.33 40.36 -0.73
CA GLN A 497 18.06 40.30 0.72
C GLN A 497 16.58 40.12 1.01
N PHE A 498 15.71 40.88 0.33
CA PHE A 498 14.27 40.76 0.47
C PHE A 498 13.79 39.36 0.03
N GLY A 499 14.27 38.85 -1.10
CA GLY A 499 13.94 37.51 -1.57
C GLY A 499 14.36 36.41 -0.60
N ASN A 500 15.59 36.49 -0.06
CA ASN A 500 16.06 35.54 0.95
C ASN A 500 15.26 35.61 2.26
N ALA A 501 14.85 36.81 2.69
CA ALA A 501 13.99 36.99 3.87
C ALA A 501 12.57 36.44 3.64
N ASP A 502 11.97 36.64 2.46
CA ASP A 502 10.65 36.09 2.11
C ASP A 502 10.69 34.55 2.10
N LEU A 503 11.76 33.97 1.55
CA LEU A 503 12.01 32.51 1.60
C LEU A 503 12.20 32.00 3.03
N ALA A 504 12.99 32.70 3.85
CA ALA A 504 13.21 32.34 5.25
C ALA A 504 11.89 32.31 6.03
N ASN A 505 11.04 33.34 5.89
CA ASN A 505 9.73 33.38 6.54
C ASN A 505 8.81 32.23 6.09
N GLY A 506 8.83 31.93 4.80
CA GLY A 506 8.08 30.81 4.24
C GLY A 506 8.53 29.45 4.76
N LEU A 507 9.84 29.24 4.88
CA LEU A 507 10.42 28.02 5.46
C LEU A 507 10.15 27.91 6.96
N THR A 508 10.17 29.02 7.70
CA THR A 508 9.76 29.05 9.11
C THR A 508 8.29 28.65 9.26
N GLY A 509 7.40 29.20 8.44
CA GLY A 509 5.98 28.83 8.42
C GLY A 509 5.77 27.34 8.08
N LEU A 510 6.53 26.82 7.11
CA LEU A 510 6.52 25.40 6.76
C LEU A 510 7.03 24.52 7.91
N ALA A 511 8.17 24.84 8.51
CA ALA A 511 8.77 24.06 9.59
C ALA A 511 7.85 24.00 10.82
N ARG A 512 7.25 25.13 11.22
CA ARG A 512 6.27 25.17 12.32
C ARG A 512 5.01 24.39 12.00
N GLY A 513 4.49 24.55 10.78
CA GLY A 513 3.33 23.79 10.34
C GLY A 513 3.60 22.29 10.33
N LEU A 514 4.76 21.86 9.83
CA LEU A 514 5.17 20.45 9.86
C LEU A 514 5.34 19.94 11.29
N HIS A 515 5.91 20.73 12.20
CA HIS A 515 6.03 20.38 13.61
C HIS A 515 4.65 20.12 14.24
N ALA A 516 3.67 20.99 13.98
CA ALA A 516 2.29 20.82 14.45
C ALA A 516 1.64 19.56 13.87
N VAL A 517 1.77 19.33 12.55
CA VAL A 517 1.26 18.12 11.88
C VAL A 517 1.93 16.86 12.43
N ASN A 518 3.23 16.90 12.75
CA ASN A 518 3.97 15.78 13.31
C ASN A 518 3.47 15.36 14.70
N ALA A 519 3.05 16.33 15.52
CA ALA A 519 2.47 16.11 16.83
C ALA A 519 1.10 15.38 16.76
N GLU A 520 0.29 15.71 15.74
CA GLU A 520 -1.05 15.15 15.53
C GLU A 520 -1.05 13.85 14.71
N SER A 521 0.04 13.55 14.01
CA SER A 521 0.12 12.42 13.07
C SER A 521 0.29 11.04 13.73
N PRO A 522 -0.25 9.97 13.11
CA PRO A 522 0.01 8.58 13.49
C PRO A 522 1.51 8.23 13.47
N SER A 523 1.91 7.23 14.27
CA SER A 523 3.30 6.76 14.37
C SER A 523 3.93 6.38 13.02
N ALA A 524 3.12 5.82 12.11
CA ALA A 524 3.55 5.40 10.77
C ALA A 524 4.13 6.55 9.91
N VAL A 525 3.60 7.78 10.06
CA VAL A 525 3.98 8.94 9.23
C VAL A 525 4.86 9.94 10.00
N ARG A 526 4.87 9.86 11.34
CA ARG A 526 5.67 10.74 12.21
C ARG A 526 7.16 10.77 11.84
N GLY A 527 7.73 9.60 11.55
CA GLY A 527 9.13 9.51 11.14
C GLY A 527 9.43 10.22 9.81
N LEU A 528 8.46 10.25 8.89
CA LEU A 528 8.58 10.92 7.60
C LEU A 528 8.44 12.43 7.73
N ILE A 529 7.42 12.91 8.45
CA ILE A 529 7.21 14.35 8.68
C ILE A 529 8.40 14.93 9.46
N GLY A 530 8.91 14.23 10.47
CA GLY A 530 10.10 14.67 11.21
C GLY A 530 11.34 14.84 10.32
N ARG A 531 11.53 13.99 9.30
CA ARG A 531 12.62 14.17 8.31
C ARG A 531 12.42 15.42 7.46
N LEU A 532 11.18 15.69 7.03
CA LEU A 532 10.85 16.87 6.24
C LEU A 532 11.03 18.16 7.03
N GLU A 533 10.57 18.18 8.29
CA GLU A 533 10.77 19.25 9.25
C GLU A 533 12.26 19.53 9.46
N GLN A 534 13.06 18.47 9.68
CA GLN A 534 14.50 18.58 9.85
C GLN A 534 15.18 19.12 8.58
N ARG A 535 14.73 18.71 7.38
CA ARG A 535 15.29 19.20 6.12
C ARG A 535 14.96 20.67 5.87
N ALA A 536 13.72 21.09 6.15
CA ALA A 536 13.29 22.48 6.02
C ALA A 536 14.03 23.40 7.01
N SER A 537 14.18 22.97 8.26
CA SER A 537 14.92 23.71 9.29
C SER A 537 16.42 23.80 9.00
N ARG A 538 17.05 22.73 8.49
CA ARG A 538 18.45 22.78 8.02
C ARG A 538 18.64 23.76 6.87
N LEU A 539 17.76 23.75 5.87
CA LEU A 539 17.85 24.70 4.75
C LEU A 539 17.69 26.15 5.23
N LEU A 540 16.78 26.40 6.18
CA LEU A 540 16.65 27.71 6.81
C LEU A 540 17.93 28.15 7.52
N GLN A 541 18.55 27.26 8.30
CA GLN A 541 19.75 27.57 9.08
C GLN A 541 21.00 27.68 8.19
N ASP A 542 21.35 26.61 7.49
CA ASP A 542 22.64 26.45 6.81
C ASP A 542 22.77 27.36 5.57
N GLU A 543 21.67 27.56 4.81
CA GLU A 543 21.71 28.24 3.52
C GLU A 543 21.26 29.71 3.56
N LEU A 544 20.41 30.09 4.52
CA LEU A 544 19.86 31.45 4.62
C LEU A 544 20.42 32.23 5.80
N LEU A 545 20.29 31.70 7.03
CA LEU A 545 20.66 32.43 8.24
C LEU A 545 22.16 32.45 8.49
N ASP A 546 22.85 31.30 8.40
CA ASP A 546 24.28 31.20 8.70
C ASP A 546 25.15 32.03 7.76
N PRO A 547 24.96 32.05 6.42
CA PRO A 547 25.76 32.89 5.53
C PRO A 547 25.55 34.38 5.79
N LEU A 548 24.31 34.79 6.10
CA LEU A 548 23.97 36.17 6.47
C LEU A 548 24.68 36.56 7.78
N LEU A 549 24.56 35.74 8.82
CA LEU A 549 25.19 35.95 10.12
C LEU A 549 26.71 35.97 10.00
N GLN A 550 27.31 35.05 9.26
CA GLN A 550 28.75 35.01 9.06
C GLN A 550 29.26 36.24 8.29
N SER A 551 28.54 36.68 7.25
CA SER A 551 28.94 37.87 6.49
C SER A 551 28.86 39.14 7.34
N THR A 552 27.74 39.31 8.05
CA THR A 552 27.54 40.46 8.96
C THR A 552 28.55 40.47 10.10
N LYS A 553 28.81 39.33 10.76
CA LYS A 553 29.84 39.18 11.79
C LYS A 553 31.23 39.55 11.25
N LYS A 554 31.60 39.07 10.06
CA LYS A 554 32.88 39.42 9.40
C LYS A 554 32.99 40.92 9.12
N GLU A 555 31.93 41.54 8.61
CA GLU A 555 31.92 42.98 8.32
C GLU A 555 32.11 43.81 9.59
N LEU A 556 31.40 43.45 10.68
CA LEU A 556 31.54 44.08 11.99
C LEU A 556 32.98 43.93 12.53
N THR A 557 33.56 42.73 12.48
CA THR A 557 34.95 42.50 12.92
C THR A 557 35.95 43.33 12.13
N VAL A 558 35.78 43.44 10.80
CA VAL A 558 36.66 44.29 9.95
C VAL A 558 36.55 45.76 10.33
N THR A 559 35.35 46.25 10.65
CA THR A 559 35.18 47.66 11.06
C THR A 559 35.72 47.90 12.46
N PHE A 560 35.51 46.99 13.42
CA PHE A 560 36.15 47.10 14.73
C PHE A 560 37.68 47.06 14.64
N ALA A 561 38.27 46.33 13.69
CA ALA A 561 39.72 46.34 13.48
C ALA A 561 40.28 47.73 13.10
N ARG A 562 39.47 48.61 12.48
CA ARG A 562 39.86 50.00 12.17
C ARG A 562 40.11 50.84 13.41
N MET A 563 39.65 50.40 14.60
CA MET A 563 39.99 50.98 15.89
C MET A 563 41.51 51.10 16.08
N HIS A 564 42.28 50.13 15.59
CA HIS A 564 43.76 50.14 15.71
C HIS A 564 44.46 51.19 14.85
N ASN A 565 43.76 51.85 13.92
CA ASN A 565 44.28 52.96 13.11
C ASN A 565 44.08 54.32 13.78
N VAL A 566 43.40 54.37 14.94
CA VAL A 566 43.14 55.61 15.68
C VAL A 566 44.24 55.85 16.72
N ASP A 567 44.80 57.06 16.72
CA ASP A 567 45.81 57.48 17.70
C ASP A 567 45.17 57.76 19.08
N PHE A 568 45.08 56.74 19.94
CA PHE A 568 44.57 56.88 21.32
C PHE A 568 45.62 57.41 22.33
N ALA A 569 46.84 57.69 21.87
CA ALA A 569 47.94 58.15 22.71
C ALA A 569 47.99 59.67 22.90
N LYS A 570 47.44 60.44 21.95
CA LYS A 570 47.53 61.91 21.97
C LYS A 570 46.33 62.52 22.69
N GLY A 571 46.63 63.34 23.71
CA GLY A 571 45.76 64.42 24.16
C GLY A 571 45.29 65.21 22.95
N GLY A 572 44.01 65.55 22.85
CA GLY A 572 43.49 66.43 21.81
C GLY A 572 44.14 67.81 21.89
N ALA A 573 45.37 67.93 21.41
CA ALA A 573 45.95 69.17 20.97
C ALA A 573 45.71 69.19 19.46
N ALA A 574 44.68 69.93 19.07
CA ALA A 574 44.59 70.43 17.71
C ALA A 574 45.97 70.98 17.33
N SER A 575 46.54 70.47 16.24
CA SER A 575 47.60 71.17 15.53
C SER A 575 47.05 72.54 15.17
N SER A 576 47.49 73.56 15.90
CA SER A 576 47.27 74.95 15.57
C SER A 576 48.01 75.25 14.26
N ASP A 577 47.25 75.38 13.17
CA ASP A 577 47.50 76.47 12.23
C ASP A 577 46.25 76.74 11.37
N GLY A 578 45.76 77.99 11.41
CA GLY A 578 44.86 78.54 10.40
C GLY A 578 43.37 78.70 10.73
N SER A 579 43.04 79.81 11.41
CA SER A 579 41.79 80.61 11.31
C SER A 579 40.42 80.00 11.69
N GLY A 580 39.93 80.42 12.86
CA GLY A 580 38.66 81.18 12.95
C GLY A 580 37.34 80.42 12.96
N ALA A 581 37.02 79.73 14.05
CA ALA A 581 35.64 79.58 14.55
C ALA A 581 35.65 79.22 16.04
N ALA A 582 34.67 79.75 16.77
CA ALA A 582 34.60 79.81 18.23
C ALA A 582 34.88 78.48 18.95
N ALA A 583 35.66 78.59 20.03
CA ALA A 583 35.86 77.57 21.04
C ALA A 583 34.51 77.17 21.68
N GLY A 584 33.88 76.15 21.12
CA GLY A 584 32.88 75.32 21.78
C GLY A 584 33.58 74.17 22.48
N VAL A 585 33.24 74.00 23.77
CA VAL A 585 33.41 72.80 24.61
C VAL A 585 33.77 71.53 23.84
N ALA A 586 34.76 70.78 24.33
CA ALA A 586 35.03 69.40 23.93
C ALA A 586 33.75 68.54 24.04
N THR A 587 32.93 68.56 22.99
CA THR A 587 31.80 67.67 22.82
C THR A 587 32.32 66.37 22.23
N GLY A 588 31.91 65.25 22.82
CA GLY A 588 32.30 63.91 22.41
C GLY A 588 31.87 63.61 20.97
N ALA A 589 32.71 63.97 20.02
CA ALA A 589 32.64 63.42 18.67
C ALA A 589 33.14 61.97 18.75
N GLY A 590 32.22 61.01 18.66
CA GLY A 590 32.52 59.57 18.64
C GLY A 590 33.52 59.19 17.55
N SER A 591 34.19 58.05 17.71
CA SER A 591 35.14 57.57 16.72
C SER A 591 34.47 57.27 15.37
N VAL A 592 35.13 57.55 14.25
CA VAL A 592 34.59 57.30 12.89
C VAL A 592 34.22 55.83 12.68
N TYR A 593 35.03 54.90 13.20
CA TYR A 593 34.71 53.47 13.12
C TYR A 593 33.47 53.10 13.96
N MET A 594 33.21 53.80 15.07
CA MET A 594 32.02 53.57 15.89
C MET A 594 30.76 54.07 15.20
N ALA A 595 30.82 55.22 14.54
CA ALA A 595 29.72 55.70 13.69
C ALA A 595 29.38 54.67 12.59
N GLU A 596 30.40 54.10 11.92
CA GLU A 596 30.19 53.03 10.92
C GLU A 596 29.58 51.75 11.51
N VAL A 597 29.96 51.36 12.74
CA VAL A 597 29.36 50.22 13.44
C VAL A 597 27.91 50.52 13.80
N SER A 598 27.64 51.68 14.39
CA SER A 598 26.31 52.15 14.76
C SER A 598 25.37 52.17 13.55
N ASP A 599 25.83 52.68 12.39
CA ASP A 599 25.07 52.70 11.14
C ASP A 599 24.75 51.28 10.63
N ARG A 600 25.69 50.34 10.74
CA ARG A 600 25.48 48.95 10.32
C ARG A 600 24.53 48.19 11.25
N LEU A 601 24.67 48.38 12.57
CA LEU A 601 23.73 47.81 13.54
C LEU A 601 22.33 48.38 13.33
N TRP A 602 22.23 49.68 13.02
CA TRP A 602 20.98 50.32 12.65
C TRP A 602 20.39 49.73 11.37
N TYR A 603 21.20 49.55 10.31
CA TYR A 603 20.75 48.94 9.06
C TYR A 603 20.22 47.51 9.27
N VAL A 604 20.97 46.69 10.02
CA VAL A 604 20.55 45.34 10.38
C VAL A 604 19.20 45.39 11.10
N ARG A 605 19.03 46.28 12.08
CA ARG A 605 17.78 46.42 12.83
C ARG A 605 16.61 46.88 11.96
N GLU A 606 16.73 48.06 11.34
CA GLU A 606 15.60 48.77 10.72
C GLU A 606 15.31 48.29 9.29
N MET A 607 16.32 47.85 8.55
CA MET A 607 16.15 47.48 7.16
C MET A 607 16.02 45.97 7.01
N LEU A 608 16.93 45.20 7.59
CA LEU A 608 17.04 43.76 7.32
C LEU A 608 16.18 42.91 8.26
N ALA A 609 16.35 43.07 9.57
CA ALA A 609 15.72 42.24 10.60
C ALA A 609 14.19 42.40 10.63
N LEU A 610 13.65 43.57 10.28
CA LEU A 610 12.20 43.80 10.15
C LEU A 610 11.54 42.99 9.02
N LYS A 611 12.32 42.46 8.06
CA LYS A 611 11.80 41.59 7.00
C LYS A 611 11.59 40.16 7.48
N TYR A 612 12.19 39.78 8.61
CA TYR A 612 12.06 38.46 9.21
C TYR A 612 10.93 38.44 10.25
N GLU A 613 10.40 37.25 10.46
CA GLU A 613 9.40 36.98 11.49
C GLU A 613 10.00 37.10 12.91
N ASP A 614 9.16 37.38 13.90
CA ASP A 614 9.56 37.85 15.23
C ASP A 614 10.59 36.96 15.94
N GLU A 615 10.46 35.63 15.88
CA GLU A 615 11.40 34.70 16.52
C GLU A 615 12.74 34.68 15.78
N THR A 616 12.72 34.54 14.45
CA THR A 616 13.94 34.58 13.62
C THR A 616 14.64 35.93 13.70
N ARG A 617 13.89 37.03 13.75
CA ARG A 617 14.39 38.39 13.97
C ARG A 617 15.14 38.49 15.30
N SER A 618 14.51 38.01 16.38
CA SER A 618 15.09 38.04 17.73
C SER A 618 16.38 37.24 17.81
N ARG A 619 16.46 36.08 17.12
CA ARG A 619 17.68 35.29 17.01
C ARG A 619 18.79 36.05 16.27
N ILE A 620 18.49 36.65 15.12
CA ILE A 620 19.47 37.41 14.33
C ILE A 620 20.02 38.58 15.14
N THR A 621 19.16 39.38 15.77
CA THR A 621 19.59 40.56 16.54
C THR A 621 20.38 40.17 17.78
N LEU A 622 19.98 39.11 18.49
CA LEU A 622 20.70 38.63 19.68
C LEU A 622 22.10 38.12 19.33
N GLU A 623 22.22 37.25 18.32
CA GLU A 623 23.53 36.69 17.93
C GLU A 623 24.50 37.77 17.44
N LEU A 624 24.01 38.78 16.72
CA LEU A 624 24.83 39.89 16.26
C LEU A 624 25.19 40.87 17.38
N ALA A 625 24.31 41.07 18.37
CA ALA A 625 24.62 41.88 19.55
C ALA A 625 25.74 41.22 20.37
N ILE A 626 25.63 39.93 20.65
CA ILE A 626 26.64 39.14 21.36
C ILE A 626 28.00 39.26 20.65
N HIS A 627 28.03 39.03 19.34
CA HIS A 627 29.25 39.13 18.55
C HIS A 627 29.85 40.55 18.55
N ALA A 628 29.01 41.60 18.45
CA ALA A 628 29.47 42.98 18.43
C ALA A 628 30.09 43.39 19.77
N LEU A 629 29.48 43.01 20.90
CA LEU A 629 30.00 43.29 22.25
C LEU A 629 31.33 42.57 22.48
N ASP A 630 31.41 41.27 22.18
CA ASP A 630 32.60 40.47 22.35
C ASP A 630 33.77 40.99 21.48
N THR A 631 33.50 41.19 20.19
CA THR A 631 34.51 41.71 19.25
C THR A 631 35.03 43.09 19.66
N PHE A 632 34.15 43.98 20.15
CA PHE A 632 34.58 45.29 20.64
C PHE A 632 35.50 45.18 21.85
N VAL A 633 35.13 44.40 22.87
CA VAL A 633 35.95 44.23 24.09
C VAL A 633 37.32 43.64 23.74
N LEU A 634 37.36 42.64 22.86
CA LEU A 634 38.61 42.05 22.37
C LEU A 634 39.50 43.09 21.66
N HIS A 635 38.97 43.85 20.71
CA HIS A 635 39.74 44.89 20.02
C HIS A 635 40.17 46.03 20.95
N ALA A 636 39.28 46.49 21.83
CA ALA A 636 39.52 47.57 22.77
C ALA A 636 40.59 47.23 23.82
N SER A 637 40.66 45.97 24.26
CA SER A 637 41.70 45.50 25.19
C SER A 637 43.13 45.58 24.61
N LEU A 638 43.26 45.54 23.28
CA LEU A 638 44.54 45.55 22.55
C LEU A 638 45.01 46.96 22.13
N VAL A 639 44.23 47.99 22.44
CA VAL A 639 44.56 49.39 22.15
C VAL A 639 45.58 49.91 23.16
N ARG A 640 46.84 50.06 22.73
CA ARG A 640 47.95 50.67 23.49
C ARG A 640 48.93 51.35 22.51
N PRO A 641 49.57 52.47 22.87
CA PRO A 641 49.49 53.20 24.14
C PRO A 641 48.18 54.02 24.30
N LEU A 642 47.70 54.16 25.54
CA LEU A 642 46.43 54.80 25.90
C LEU A 642 46.70 56.03 26.77
N GLY A 643 46.33 57.24 26.32
CA GLY A 643 46.35 58.46 27.12
C GLY A 643 45.01 58.70 27.84
N GLU A 644 44.96 59.64 28.78
CA GLU A 644 43.73 60.01 29.52
C GLU A 644 42.60 60.45 28.56
N SER A 645 42.94 61.24 27.53
CA SER A 645 42.02 61.61 26.45
C SER A 645 41.55 60.41 25.63
N GLY A 646 42.42 59.44 25.38
CA GLY A 646 42.12 58.20 24.68
C GLY A 646 41.20 57.29 25.48
N ALA A 647 41.40 57.22 26.80
CA ALA A 647 40.54 56.48 27.72
C ALA A 647 39.13 57.10 27.79
N LEU A 648 39.02 58.43 27.83
CA LEU A 648 37.73 59.13 27.73
C LEU A 648 37.02 58.87 26.39
N LYS A 649 37.77 58.89 25.28
CA LYS A 649 37.24 58.58 23.95
C LYS A 649 36.73 57.14 23.86
N LEU A 650 37.48 56.17 24.39
CA LEU A 650 37.09 54.76 24.38
C LEU A 650 35.89 54.50 25.32
N SER A 651 35.80 55.21 26.45
CA SER A 651 34.60 55.20 27.32
C SER A 651 33.36 55.74 26.60
N SER A 652 33.53 56.79 25.77
CA SER A 652 32.47 57.30 24.89
C SER A 652 32.06 56.27 23.84
N ASP A 653 33.02 55.64 23.16
CA ASP A 653 32.78 54.57 22.18
C ASP A 653 32.05 53.37 22.83
N THR A 654 32.37 53.05 24.09
CA THR A 654 31.70 52.00 24.88
C THR A 654 30.23 52.34 25.14
N THR A 655 29.93 53.60 25.49
CA THR A 655 28.53 54.05 25.66
C THR A 655 27.75 54.07 24.36
N GLU A 656 28.40 54.45 23.26
CA GLU A 656 27.78 54.45 21.94
C GLU A 656 27.41 53.02 21.52
N LEU A 657 28.32 52.05 21.72
CA LEU A 657 28.05 50.64 21.45
C LEU A 657 26.93 50.07 22.33
N GLU A 658 26.95 50.35 23.65
CA GLU A 658 25.89 49.93 24.59
C GLU A 658 24.52 50.48 24.14
N PHE A 659 24.48 51.72 23.68
CA PHE A 659 23.27 52.35 23.16
C PHE A 659 22.81 51.71 21.83
N ALA A 660 23.71 51.53 20.86
CA ALA A 660 23.39 50.95 19.55
C ALA A 660 22.92 49.48 19.66
N THR A 661 23.58 48.68 20.49
CA THR A 661 23.20 47.28 20.75
C THR A 661 21.90 47.17 21.55
N SER A 662 21.69 48.04 22.55
CA SER A 662 20.40 48.15 23.26
C SER A 662 19.26 48.45 22.29
N GLN A 663 19.47 49.40 21.37
CA GLN A 663 18.50 49.71 20.33
C GLN A 663 18.24 48.51 19.41
N MET A 664 19.27 47.80 18.95
CA MET A 664 19.11 46.64 18.08
C MET A 664 18.28 45.50 18.73
N LEU A 665 18.44 45.29 20.05
CA LEU A 665 17.70 44.27 20.80
C LEU A 665 16.25 44.68 21.10
N GLN A 666 15.99 45.99 21.26
CA GLN A 666 14.64 46.49 21.45
C GLN A 666 13.79 46.18 20.22
N ALA A 667 12.71 45.41 20.43
CA ALA A 667 11.68 45.18 19.43
C ALA A 667 11.24 46.54 18.87
N SER A 668 11.52 46.79 17.58
CA SER A 668 11.06 48.02 16.93
C SER A 668 9.53 48.02 17.04
N PRO A 669 8.92 49.01 17.72
CA PRO A 669 7.49 49.10 17.75
C PRO A 669 7.08 49.36 16.31
N ARG A 670 6.57 48.32 15.62
CA ARG A 670 5.86 48.47 14.35
C ARG A 670 5.00 49.71 14.54
N ARG A 671 5.21 50.77 13.74
CA ARG A 671 4.30 51.91 13.72
C ARG A 671 2.92 51.33 13.47
N VAL A 672 2.15 51.15 14.54
CA VAL A 672 0.77 50.74 14.47
C VAL A 672 0.12 51.91 13.77
N SER A 673 -0.16 51.75 12.48
CA SER A 673 -1.16 52.57 11.81
C SER A 673 -2.36 52.62 12.76
N SER A 674 -2.77 53.83 13.15
CA SER A 674 -3.76 54.12 14.20
C SER A 674 -5.17 53.57 13.97
N ALA A 675 -5.33 52.50 13.19
CA ALA A 675 -6.59 51.91 12.78
C ALA A 675 -6.98 50.62 13.54
N ARG A 676 -6.24 50.18 14.56
CA ARG A 676 -6.52 48.91 15.28
C ARG A 676 -6.73 49.00 16.79
N MET A 677 -7.16 50.15 17.30
CA MET A 677 -7.62 50.31 18.70
C MET A 677 -9.07 49.86 18.93
N SER A 678 -9.58 48.87 18.19
CA SER A 678 -10.90 48.29 18.49
C SER A 678 -10.99 46.82 18.10
N ALA A 679 -10.43 45.95 18.92
CA ALA A 679 -10.97 44.62 19.18
C ALA A 679 -10.11 43.99 20.27
N GLY A 680 -10.73 43.67 21.41
CA GLY A 680 -10.07 42.91 22.47
C GLY A 680 -9.54 41.60 21.93
N VAL A 681 -8.21 41.48 21.89
CA VAL A 681 -7.51 40.23 21.65
C VAL A 681 -6.64 39.97 22.88
N SER A 682 -6.77 38.74 23.36
CA SER A 682 -6.23 38.13 24.56
C SER A 682 -4.73 38.39 24.78
N GLN A 683 -4.40 38.64 26.06
CA GLN A 683 -3.07 38.93 26.62
C GLN A 683 -2.13 37.70 26.68
N SER A 684 -1.99 36.90 25.62
CA SER A 684 -1.15 35.69 25.66
C SER A 684 0.10 35.69 24.76
N ALA A 685 0.42 36.81 24.11
CA ALA A 685 1.72 36.99 23.44
C ALA A 685 2.50 38.10 24.14
N GLN A 686 3.12 37.77 25.27
CA GLN A 686 4.22 38.57 25.81
C GLN A 686 5.28 38.65 24.72
N GLN A 687 5.39 39.79 24.04
CA GLN A 687 6.55 40.08 23.21
C GLN A 687 7.77 39.96 24.13
N GLN A 688 8.62 38.95 23.90
CA GLN A 688 9.92 38.86 24.55
C GLN A 688 10.72 40.09 24.13
N THR A 689 10.77 41.10 25.00
CA THR A 689 11.64 42.25 24.83
C THR A 689 13.05 41.81 25.20
N LEU A 690 13.87 41.53 24.19
CA LEU A 690 15.29 41.26 24.43
C LEU A 690 15.94 42.49 25.07
N THR A 691 16.79 42.23 26.05
CA THR A 691 17.57 43.24 26.78
C THR A 691 19.05 42.92 26.68
N LEU A 692 19.91 43.90 27.00
CA LEU A 692 21.36 43.68 27.04
C LEU A 692 21.79 42.58 28.03
N ALA A 693 20.96 42.27 29.04
CA ALA A 693 21.23 41.17 29.96
C ALA A 693 21.20 39.80 29.26
N ASP A 694 20.40 39.65 28.20
CA ASP A 694 20.29 38.41 27.43
C ASP A 694 21.56 38.12 26.61
N CYS A 695 22.44 39.11 26.43
CA CYS A 695 23.75 38.91 25.83
C CYS A 695 24.76 38.22 26.77
N GLY A 696 24.46 38.05 28.05
CA GLY A 696 25.28 37.27 28.98
C GLY A 696 26.68 37.84 29.24
N ALA A 697 27.70 36.96 29.19
CA ALA A 697 29.09 37.26 29.54
C ALA A 697 29.70 38.44 28.76
N PRO A 698 29.54 38.57 27.42
CA PRO A 698 30.02 39.73 26.66
C PRO A 698 29.54 41.10 27.19
N PHE A 699 28.30 41.18 27.65
CA PHE A 699 27.78 42.42 28.24
C PHE A 699 28.40 42.71 29.61
N GLN A 700 28.60 41.68 30.43
CA GLN A 700 29.31 41.82 31.72
C GLN A 700 30.76 42.23 31.51
N ALA A 701 31.44 41.64 30.52
CA ALA A 701 32.80 41.98 30.13
C ALA A 701 32.89 43.47 29.73
N LEU A 702 31.98 43.95 28.87
CA LEU A 702 31.92 45.36 28.48
C LEU A 702 31.70 46.30 29.68
N ARG A 703 30.82 45.93 30.62
CA ARG A 703 30.61 46.72 31.84
C ARG A 703 31.81 46.72 32.78
N SER A 704 32.51 45.60 32.90
CA SER A 704 33.71 45.48 33.73
C SER A 704 34.92 46.20 33.12
N PHE A 705 34.96 46.31 31.79
CA PHE A 705 36.03 46.96 31.05
C PHE A 705 36.07 48.48 31.27
N ARG A 706 34.90 49.14 31.37
CA ARG A 706 34.83 50.60 31.51
C ARG A 706 35.52 51.15 32.77
N PRO A 707 35.33 50.59 33.98
CA PRO A 707 36.13 50.97 35.15
C PRO A 707 37.63 50.70 35.01
N LEU A 708 38.03 49.67 34.26
CA LEU A 708 39.45 49.32 34.07
C LEU A 708 40.22 50.35 33.23
N LEU A 709 39.54 51.14 32.39
CA LEU A 709 40.14 52.21 31.59
C LEU A 709 40.71 53.36 32.44
N PHE A 710 40.14 53.60 33.61
CA PHE A 710 40.45 54.75 34.48
C PHE A 710 41.06 54.35 35.82
N LYS A 711 41.34 53.06 36.03
CA LYS A 711 42.12 52.66 37.20
C LYS A 711 43.56 53.12 36.98
N ASP A 712 44.02 54.02 37.85
CA ASP A 712 45.43 54.37 37.94
C ASP A 712 46.22 53.09 38.23
N LEU A 713 46.94 52.65 37.20
CA LEU A 713 47.96 51.61 37.31
C LEU A 713 49.20 52.15 38.05
N ASP A 714 49.19 53.40 38.52
CA ASP A 714 50.28 54.05 39.24
C ASP A 714 50.62 53.38 40.59
N GLY A 715 49.79 52.43 41.06
CA GLY A 715 50.13 51.51 42.17
C GLY A 715 50.76 50.18 41.75
N LEU A 716 50.75 49.82 40.47
CA LEU A 716 51.61 48.78 39.91
C LEU A 716 52.93 49.46 39.54
N ALA A 717 53.99 49.08 40.23
CA ALA A 717 55.33 49.60 39.98
C ALA A 717 55.67 49.56 38.47
N ASP A 718 56.24 50.67 38.01
CA ASP A 718 56.84 50.92 36.70
C ASP A 718 55.93 50.83 35.47
N LYS A 719 55.69 52.01 34.87
CA LYS A 719 55.08 52.20 33.54
C LYS A 719 55.82 51.49 32.40
N ASP A 720 57.01 50.96 32.68
CA ASP A 720 57.84 50.19 31.74
C ASP A 720 57.57 48.67 31.78
N LEU A 721 56.87 48.15 32.81
CA LEU A 721 56.63 46.70 33.01
C LEU A 721 55.30 46.18 32.42
N LEU A 722 54.40 47.08 32.01
CA LEU A 722 53.30 46.68 31.14
C LEU A 722 53.82 46.69 29.71
N PRO A 723 53.65 45.61 28.91
CA PRO A 723 54.31 45.46 27.63
C PRO A 723 54.19 46.71 26.76
N SER A 724 55.25 47.51 26.75
CA SER A 724 55.34 48.69 25.90
C SER A 724 55.34 48.20 24.46
N SER A 725 54.31 48.65 23.73
CA SER A 725 54.14 48.60 22.28
C SER A 725 54.18 47.26 21.53
N SER A 726 54.64 46.14 22.10
CA SER A 726 55.06 44.99 21.28
C SER A 726 54.67 43.60 21.79
N GLY A 727 53.93 43.44 22.90
CA GLY A 727 54.02 42.19 23.69
C GLY A 727 53.05 41.02 23.46
N LEU A 728 51.87 41.20 22.85
CA LEU A 728 50.97 40.05 22.53
C LEU A 728 51.20 39.50 21.11
N SER A 729 51.82 40.30 20.25
CA SER A 729 52.15 39.96 18.86
C SER A 729 53.46 39.14 18.65
N PRO A 730 54.49 39.13 19.51
CA PRO A 730 55.82 38.73 19.08
C PRO A 730 56.07 37.22 19.20
N LEU A 731 55.21 36.44 19.87
CA LEU A 731 55.35 34.98 19.89
C LEU A 731 55.22 34.35 18.50
N ARG A 732 54.43 34.98 17.59
CA ARG A 732 54.17 34.47 16.23
C ARG A 732 54.13 35.53 15.12
N GLY A 733 54.39 36.81 15.42
CA GLY A 733 54.39 37.91 14.43
C GLY A 733 53.00 38.31 13.92
N TRP A 734 51.95 38.01 14.68
CA TRP A 734 50.57 38.26 14.25
C TRP A 734 50.19 39.74 14.35
N SER A 735 49.43 40.21 13.37
CA SER A 735 48.73 41.49 13.50
C SER A 735 47.66 41.42 14.61
N LYS A 736 47.30 42.57 15.19
CA LYS A 736 46.26 42.63 16.24
C LYS A 736 44.92 42.05 15.76
N SER A 737 44.60 42.20 14.48
CA SER A 737 43.42 41.60 13.83
C SER A 737 43.54 40.10 13.64
N GLU A 738 44.72 39.57 13.31
CA GLU A 738 44.97 38.12 13.25
C GLU A 738 44.86 37.46 14.63
N TYR A 739 45.31 38.13 15.68
CA TYR A 739 45.15 37.67 17.06
C TYR A 739 43.68 37.60 17.48
N VAL A 740 42.88 38.65 17.23
CA VAL A 740 41.44 38.62 17.51
C VAL A 740 40.73 37.54 16.69
N ARG A 741 41.07 37.42 15.41
CA ARG A 741 40.53 36.36 14.54
C ARG A 741 40.90 34.96 15.05
N TRP A 742 42.10 34.77 15.58
CA TRP A 742 42.54 33.51 16.16
C TRP A 742 41.75 33.15 17.42
N ILE A 743 41.51 34.12 18.32
CA ILE A 743 40.65 33.94 19.50
C ILE A 743 39.23 33.56 19.08
N GLN A 744 38.65 34.27 18.12
CA GLN A 744 37.27 34.05 17.66
C GLN A 744 37.07 32.74 16.89
N THR A 745 38.13 32.10 16.38
CA THR A 745 38.03 30.85 15.58
C THR A 745 38.35 29.59 16.36
N ARG A 746 38.83 29.68 17.61
CA ARG A 746 39.17 28.52 18.46
C ARG A 746 38.32 28.50 19.71
N HIS A 747 37.68 27.36 19.96
CA HIS A 747 36.80 27.15 21.11
C HIS A 747 37.53 26.74 22.40
N ASP A 748 38.84 26.44 22.35
CA ASP A 748 39.59 25.99 23.53
C ASP A 748 40.21 27.17 24.30
N ALA A 749 39.52 27.62 25.35
CA ALA A 749 39.99 28.66 26.26
C ALA A 749 41.37 28.32 26.88
N ARG A 750 41.68 27.01 27.02
CA ARG A 750 42.98 26.54 27.52
C ARG A 750 44.14 26.91 26.61
N ASP A 751 43.96 26.83 25.29
CA ASP A 751 44.99 27.18 24.32
C ASP A 751 45.22 28.69 24.30
N ALA A 752 44.15 29.49 24.37
CA ALA A 752 44.23 30.95 24.49
C ALA A 752 44.96 31.39 25.76
N LEU A 753 44.62 30.77 26.90
CA LEU A 753 45.32 30.99 28.17
C LEU A 753 46.78 30.55 28.09
N SER A 754 47.10 29.40 27.49
CA SER A 754 48.48 28.93 27.33
C SER A 754 49.36 29.91 26.55
N LEU A 755 48.79 30.59 25.55
CA LEU A 755 49.49 31.60 24.77
C LEU A 755 49.69 32.89 25.58
N LEU A 756 48.69 33.30 26.37
CA LEU A 756 48.84 34.40 27.34
C LEU A 756 49.91 34.09 28.39
N TRP A 757 49.98 32.86 28.90
CA TRP A 757 51.02 32.44 29.82
C TRP A 757 52.41 32.49 29.16
N ALA A 758 52.53 32.01 27.92
CA ALA A 758 53.79 32.05 27.18
C ALA A 758 54.27 33.48 26.86
N THR A 759 53.35 34.43 26.61
CA THR A 759 53.74 35.84 26.39
C THR A 759 54.20 36.48 27.69
N LEU A 760 53.51 36.20 28.80
CA LEU A 760 53.87 36.69 30.13
C LEU A 760 55.23 36.14 30.58
N ASP A 761 55.51 34.85 30.37
CA ASP A 761 56.80 34.23 30.70
C ASP A 761 57.96 34.81 29.87
N GLN A 762 57.76 35.11 28.58
CA GLN A 762 58.77 35.79 27.77
C GLN A 762 59.06 37.22 28.23
N HIS A 763 58.05 38.00 28.63
CA HIS A 763 58.27 39.34 29.17
C HIS A 763 58.99 39.29 30.52
N ALA A 764 58.63 38.32 31.36
CA ALA A 764 59.34 38.07 32.62
C ALA A 764 60.82 37.73 32.41
N HIS A 765 61.19 37.10 31.28
CA HIS A 765 62.58 36.81 30.89
C HIS A 765 63.33 38.02 30.31
N ILE A 766 62.65 38.96 29.64
CA ILE A 766 63.26 40.18 29.08
C ILE A 766 63.64 41.17 30.21
N ASP A 767 62.85 41.24 31.28
CA ASP A 767 63.10 42.14 32.42
C ASP A 767 64.16 41.63 33.42
N VAL A 768 64.69 40.42 33.27
CA VAL A 768 65.77 39.88 34.12
C VAL A 768 67.05 40.73 34.03
N GLY A 769 67.16 41.62 33.04
CA GLY A 769 68.28 42.56 32.89
C GLY A 769 68.20 43.86 33.71
N MET A 770 67.05 44.23 34.29
CA MET A 770 66.88 45.52 34.98
C MET A 770 66.18 45.36 36.33
N GLY A 771 66.97 45.25 37.42
CA GLY A 771 66.72 45.73 38.80
C GLY A 771 65.38 45.53 39.57
N SER A 772 64.23 45.25 38.96
CA SER A 772 62.90 45.20 39.62
C SER A 772 62.29 43.78 39.69
N ALA A 773 63.13 42.75 39.56
CA ALA A 773 62.76 41.34 39.40
C ALA A 773 61.83 40.72 40.48
N GLY A 774 61.74 41.29 41.68
CA GLY A 774 60.95 40.69 42.78
C GLY A 774 59.45 40.96 42.72
N LYS A 775 59.02 42.09 42.14
CA LYS A 775 57.61 42.52 42.17
C LYS A 775 56.83 41.99 40.95
N THR A 776 57.47 41.95 39.79
CA THR A 776 56.87 41.46 38.53
C THR A 776 56.52 39.97 38.64
N VAL A 777 57.42 39.16 39.19
CA VAL A 777 57.20 37.71 39.43
C VAL A 777 56.08 37.47 40.45
N GLN A 778 56.01 38.25 41.53
CA GLN A 778 54.92 38.16 42.51
C GLN A 778 53.57 38.58 41.94
N TYR A 779 53.54 39.61 41.09
CA TYR A 779 52.31 40.07 40.44
C TYR A 779 51.80 39.01 39.45
N LEU A 780 52.72 38.42 38.65
CA LEU A 780 52.43 37.31 37.73
C LEU A 780 51.96 36.05 38.47
N GLN A 781 52.56 35.71 39.61
CA GLN A 781 52.11 34.59 40.46
C GLN A 781 50.73 34.84 41.09
N ARG A 782 50.43 36.08 41.50
CA ARG A 782 49.09 36.46 42.00
C ARG A 782 48.05 36.40 40.88
N TRP A 783 48.40 36.87 39.69
CA TRP A 783 47.53 36.78 38.52
C TRP A 783 47.28 35.32 38.13
N LYS A 784 48.32 34.49 38.18
CA LYS A 784 48.23 33.03 38.01
C LYS A 784 47.34 32.35 39.04
N GLN A 785 47.47 32.71 40.31
CA GLN A 785 46.54 32.22 41.36
C GLN A 785 45.10 32.69 41.11
N VAL A 786 44.88 33.94 40.71
CA VAL A 786 43.52 34.46 40.46
C VAL A 786 42.87 33.80 39.25
N VAL A 787 43.62 33.52 38.18
CA VAL A 787 43.10 32.83 36.99
C VAL A 787 42.94 31.32 37.23
N GLU A 788 43.84 30.68 37.97
CA GLU A 788 43.72 29.24 38.32
C GLU A 788 42.62 28.95 39.35
N HIS A 789 42.30 29.90 40.25
CA HIS A 789 41.24 29.75 41.25
C HIS A 789 39.88 30.29 40.81
N SER A 790 39.81 30.91 39.63
CA SER A 790 38.57 31.44 39.07
C SER A 790 38.01 30.49 38.01
N ASP A 791 37.25 29.49 38.46
CA ASP A 791 36.33 28.76 37.58
C ASP A 791 35.34 29.72 36.89
N ALA A 792 35.16 30.93 37.42
CA ALA A 792 34.25 31.97 36.92
C ALA A 792 34.78 32.81 35.74
N ILE A 793 36.09 32.87 35.48
CA ILE A 793 36.68 33.55 34.30
C ILE A 793 36.80 32.59 33.11
N ARG A 794 36.57 31.30 33.35
CA ARG A 794 36.68 30.26 32.32
C ARG A 794 35.46 30.20 31.40
N ASP A 795 34.33 30.71 31.87
CA ASP A 795 33.04 30.81 31.17
C ASP A 795 32.70 32.23 30.69
N ALA A 796 33.55 33.23 30.99
CA ALA A 796 33.41 34.62 30.55
C ALA A 796 34.45 34.95 29.48
#